data_AF-A0A518CYD9-F1
#
_entry.id   AF-A0A518CYD9-F1
#
_cell.length_a   1.000
_cell.length_b   1.000
_cell.length_c   1.000
_cell.angle_alpha   90.00
_cell.angle_beta   90.00
_cell.angle_gamma   90.00
#
_symmetry.space_group_name_H-M   'P 1'
#
loop_
_entity.id
_entity.type
_entity.pdbx_description
1 polymer ?
#
loop_
_entity_poly.entity_id
_entity_poly.type
_entity_poly.pdbx_seq_one_letter_code
_entity_poly.pdbx_strand_id
1 'polypeptide(L)'
;MNELIHTNSDGRRVVRLPAGAKVLYLTKDLSKIRAQLDGSLRLSMADVTPAELLDDINTDVMTPAWVCFRHKPEDIALDAYAGLLDDAGERVFGTRALMDGGFTVIVSGQRKGTGSSRETAVQCEKWSGIQLVVASSFAPIHERNNINLGQLMTDHAVLARLEAGEEIQLETFTGEYDPVTRAILENGGLFEFGKRLKDGEIALDLERTDERPMTMAEKIVATHLVQSGERDPGTAVKPGQACLVRVDAGYSHEFTTAQVHHFLVQEFGADYSLPNPAKFAVFEDHLLYADGVARFAPFVEQIHTLRRLQKEFQVHTGVRDYSAVDGVSPGICHQVAREHFVDPGDFVQATDSHTCMGGGNNALSYGVGSTEYAGLIQAGFTFVEVPESIRFHLTGRLVQGCTAKDVMLYILKVHATAEDTLDRVMEFGGPGLASLDMDERATLCNMATECTAKSGICEADELTLEWLAARRPNVSRGEIAAKFVVADEGAHYDGGVHEIDLSAIRPMVAKPHDPTYGVAVDELEEVAIDIAYGGSCTAGKNSDFDFYARVLAEAVENGRRVADGVRMYIQFGSADVATYAREKGYLDVFERAGVQIINPGCGACIGCGPGVSETTEQVTVSAINRNFSGRSGPGKLYLASPLTVAASAITGRITAYRPGMFAAAAASV
;
A
#
# COMPACT_ATOMS: atom_id res chain seq x y z
N MET A 1 -22.32 -8.42 16.47
CA MET A 1 -23.17 -8.58 15.26
C MET A 1 -23.66 -7.22 14.78
N ASN A 2 -23.79 -7.03 13.47
CA ASN A 2 -24.28 -5.80 12.86
C ASN A 2 -25.77 -5.60 13.18
N GLU A 3 -26.13 -4.44 13.74
CA GLU A 3 -27.47 -4.15 14.26
C GLU A 3 -28.55 -4.02 13.18
N LEU A 4 -28.15 -3.84 11.92
CA LEU A 4 -29.08 -3.77 10.78
C LEU A 4 -29.55 -5.16 10.33
N ILE A 5 -28.87 -6.23 10.77
CA ILE A 5 -29.23 -7.61 10.44
C ILE A 5 -30.25 -8.13 11.45
N HIS A 6 -31.40 -8.57 10.96
CA HIS A 6 -32.47 -9.16 11.75
C HIS A 6 -32.80 -10.56 11.26
N THR A 7 -33.19 -11.43 12.19
CA THR A 7 -33.74 -12.74 11.86
C THR A 7 -35.25 -12.68 12.01
N ASN A 8 -35.97 -12.88 10.91
CA ASN A 8 -37.43 -12.93 10.90
C ASN A 8 -37.94 -14.21 11.56
N SER A 9 -39.24 -14.23 11.89
CA SER A 9 -39.88 -15.38 12.56
C SER A 9 -39.82 -16.69 11.76
N ASP A 10 -39.62 -16.61 10.45
CA ASP A 10 -39.43 -17.73 9.53
C ASP A 10 -37.96 -18.16 9.40
N GLY A 11 -37.05 -17.55 10.16
CA GLY A 11 -35.61 -17.84 10.16
C GLY A 11 -34.81 -17.12 9.08
N ARG A 12 -35.44 -16.36 8.18
CA ARG A 12 -34.72 -15.59 7.16
C ARG A 12 -33.98 -14.41 7.77
N ARG A 13 -32.74 -14.18 7.33
CA ARG A 13 -31.94 -13.02 7.73
C ARG A 13 -32.14 -11.88 6.75
N VAL A 14 -32.54 -10.72 7.25
CA VAL A 14 -32.81 -9.53 6.46
C VAL A 14 -32.07 -8.32 7.01
N VAL A 15 -31.78 -7.37 6.13
CA VAL A 15 -31.27 -6.05 6.45
C VAL A 15 -32.42 -5.05 6.31
N ARG A 16 -32.61 -4.22 7.33
CA ARG A 16 -33.56 -3.09 7.29
C ARG A 16 -33.03 -1.92 8.10
N LEU A 17 -33.46 -0.71 7.75
CA LEU A 17 -33.14 0.48 8.55
C LEU A 17 -34.09 0.59 9.75
N PRO A 18 -33.57 0.71 10.99
CA PRO A 18 -34.41 1.00 12.14
C PRO A 18 -35.19 2.30 11.97
N ALA A 19 -36.36 2.38 12.61
CA ALA A 19 -37.13 3.62 12.63
C ALA A 19 -36.28 4.78 13.20
N GLY A 20 -36.13 5.85 12.43
CA GLY A 20 -35.32 7.00 12.83
C GLY A 20 -33.81 6.88 12.55
N ALA A 21 -33.37 5.82 11.88
CA ALA A 21 -32.01 5.69 11.35
C ALA A 21 -31.63 6.95 10.56
N LYS A 22 -30.39 7.42 10.76
CA LYS A 22 -29.86 8.60 10.07
C LYS A 22 -28.84 8.14 9.04
N VAL A 23 -28.98 8.67 7.83
CA VAL A 23 -28.10 8.43 6.69
C VAL A 23 -27.32 9.72 6.43
N LEU A 24 -26.00 9.62 6.32
CA LEU A 24 -25.13 10.75 5.99
C LEU A 24 -24.73 10.67 4.52
N TYR A 25 -25.11 11.68 3.74
CA TYR A 25 -24.72 11.82 2.34
C TYR A 25 -23.51 12.73 2.20
N LEU A 26 -22.39 12.18 1.74
CA LEU A 26 -21.16 12.91 1.44
C LEU A 26 -21.30 13.56 0.06
N THR A 27 -21.83 14.78 0.02
CA THR A 27 -22.09 15.53 -1.23
C THR A 27 -20.91 16.41 -1.65
N LYS A 28 -20.75 16.64 -2.95
CA LYS A 28 -19.80 17.61 -3.52
C LYS A 28 -20.06 19.04 -3.01
N ASP A 29 -21.30 19.36 -2.69
CA ASP A 29 -21.65 20.56 -1.94
C ASP A 29 -21.38 20.34 -0.44
N LEU A 30 -20.25 20.84 0.05
CA LEU A 30 -19.82 20.66 1.43
C LEU A 30 -20.77 21.31 2.46
N SER A 31 -21.57 22.30 2.04
CA SER A 31 -22.55 22.95 2.93
C SER A 31 -23.69 22.00 3.32
N LYS A 32 -24.11 21.12 2.40
CA LYS A 32 -25.10 20.07 2.67
C LYS A 32 -24.55 19.00 3.64
N ILE A 33 -23.25 18.73 3.61
CA ILE A 33 -22.61 17.85 4.61
C ILE A 33 -22.71 18.49 5.99
N ARG A 34 -22.29 19.76 6.13
CA ARG A 34 -22.36 20.48 7.41
C ARG A 34 -23.78 20.53 7.99
N ALA A 35 -24.76 20.83 7.14
CA ALA A 35 -26.17 20.89 7.53
C ALA A 35 -26.75 19.52 7.96
N GLN A 36 -26.25 18.41 7.40
CA GLN A 36 -26.61 17.08 7.91
C GLN A 36 -26.00 16.83 9.29
N LEU A 37 -24.71 17.16 9.46
CA LEU A 37 -23.98 16.95 10.71
C LEU A 37 -24.57 17.75 11.89
N ASP A 38 -25.04 18.97 11.66
CA ASP A 38 -25.71 19.79 12.70
C ASP A 38 -27.21 19.44 12.88
N GLY A 39 -27.75 18.59 12.02
CA GLY A 39 -29.12 18.10 12.06
C GLY A 39 -30.17 19.04 11.45
N SER A 40 -29.76 20.15 10.81
CA SER A 40 -30.66 21.08 10.11
C SER A 40 -31.15 20.56 8.76
N LEU A 41 -30.46 19.59 8.17
CA LEU A 41 -30.81 18.94 6.90
C LEU A 41 -30.89 17.42 7.08
N ARG A 42 -31.88 16.80 6.44
CA ARG A 42 -31.92 15.35 6.22
C ARG A 42 -32.13 15.12 4.73
N LEU A 43 -31.28 14.28 4.15
CA LEU A 43 -31.35 13.88 2.76
C LEU A 43 -31.76 12.40 2.67
N SER A 44 -32.24 12.02 1.50
CA SER A 44 -32.49 10.65 1.07
C SER A 44 -32.02 10.47 -0.38
N MET A 45 -32.04 9.23 -0.88
CA MET A 45 -31.76 8.93 -2.29
C MET A 45 -32.77 9.59 -3.25
N ALA A 46 -33.90 10.11 -2.77
CA ALA A 46 -34.83 10.91 -3.58
C ALA A 46 -34.38 12.37 -3.76
N ASP A 47 -33.50 12.88 -2.89
CA ASP A 47 -33.06 14.28 -2.85
C ASP A 47 -31.71 14.52 -3.53
N VAL A 48 -30.92 13.45 -3.74
CA VAL A 48 -29.58 13.51 -4.33
C VAL A 48 -29.36 12.43 -5.36
N THR A 49 -28.63 12.76 -6.42
CA THR A 49 -28.17 11.80 -7.41
C THR A 49 -26.75 11.31 -7.09
N PRO A 50 -26.35 10.09 -7.52
CA PRO A 50 -24.97 9.61 -7.30
C PRO A 50 -23.89 10.56 -7.84
N ALA A 51 -24.17 11.29 -8.91
CA ALA A 51 -23.24 12.26 -9.49
C ALA A 51 -22.97 13.48 -8.58
N GLU A 52 -23.86 13.79 -7.64
CA GLU A 52 -23.70 14.86 -6.66
C GLU A 52 -22.91 14.43 -5.42
N LEU A 53 -22.57 13.14 -5.29
CA LEU A 53 -21.80 12.60 -4.18
C LEU A 53 -20.30 12.74 -4.41
N LEU A 54 -19.53 12.81 -3.33
CA LEU A 54 -18.08 12.86 -3.35
C LEU A 54 -17.52 11.54 -3.88
N ASP A 55 -16.74 11.64 -4.96
CA ASP A 55 -15.95 10.56 -5.55
C ASP A 55 -14.53 10.58 -4.96
N ASP A 56 -13.76 9.51 -5.17
CA ASP A 56 -12.32 9.46 -4.86
C ASP A 56 -11.96 9.79 -3.41
N ILE A 57 -12.83 9.40 -2.48
CA ILE A 57 -12.60 9.60 -1.04
C ILE A 57 -11.46 8.69 -0.61
N ASN A 58 -10.25 9.23 -0.58
CA ASN A 58 -9.06 8.49 -0.18
C ASN A 58 -8.93 8.40 1.36
N THR A 59 -8.11 7.48 1.83
CA THR A 59 -7.88 7.25 3.27
C THR A 59 -7.28 8.45 4.04
N ASP A 60 -6.59 9.38 3.36
CA ASP A 60 -6.07 10.60 3.98
C ASP A 60 -7.18 11.64 4.22
N VAL A 61 -8.22 11.68 3.38
CA VAL A 61 -9.46 12.46 3.62
C VAL A 61 -10.19 11.93 4.85
N MET A 62 -10.31 10.60 4.97
CA MET A 62 -11.01 9.94 6.08
C MET A 62 -10.24 10.03 7.40
N THR A 63 -8.93 9.76 7.38
CA THR A 63 -8.05 9.80 8.55
C THR A 63 -6.67 10.31 8.12
N PRO A 64 -6.41 11.63 8.18
CA PRO A 64 -5.10 12.18 7.86
C PRO A 64 -4.05 11.66 8.85
N ALA A 65 -2.77 11.76 8.47
CA ALA A 65 -1.67 11.15 9.22
C ALA A 65 -1.70 11.42 10.74
N TRP A 66 -2.05 12.64 11.16
CA TRP A 66 -2.09 13.00 12.58
C TRP A 66 -3.21 12.31 13.37
N VAL A 67 -4.33 11.97 12.73
CA VAL A 67 -5.40 11.17 13.35
C VAL A 67 -4.89 9.76 13.63
N CYS A 68 -4.04 9.24 12.74
CA CYS A 68 -3.44 7.92 12.84
C CYS A 68 -2.32 7.83 13.89
N PHE A 69 -1.94 8.94 14.54
CA PHE A 69 -1.04 8.90 15.71
C PHE A 69 -1.73 8.33 16.96
N ARG A 70 -3.03 8.05 16.87
CA ARG A 70 -3.81 7.31 17.87
C ARG A 70 -3.90 5.85 17.43
N HIS A 71 -3.84 4.93 18.39
CA HIS A 71 -3.91 3.48 18.13
C HIS A 71 -5.24 2.84 18.54
N LYS A 72 -6.06 3.56 19.33
CA LYS A 72 -7.37 3.08 19.75
C LYS A 72 -8.40 3.53 18.73
N PRO A 73 -9.22 2.63 18.17
CA PRO A 73 -10.25 3.01 17.22
C PRO A 73 -11.23 4.06 17.75
N GLU A 74 -11.53 4.05 19.05
CA GLU A 74 -12.41 5.04 19.71
C GLU A 74 -11.82 6.45 19.61
N ASP A 75 -10.50 6.57 19.78
CA ASP A 75 -9.79 7.85 19.72
C ASP A 75 -9.60 8.30 18.27
N ILE A 76 -9.42 7.36 17.33
CA ILE A 76 -9.37 7.64 15.88
C ILE A 76 -10.71 8.21 15.42
N ALA A 77 -11.84 7.61 15.84
CA ALA A 77 -13.19 8.02 15.45
C ALA A 77 -13.55 9.45 15.87
N LEU A 78 -12.88 10.01 16.89
CA LEU A 78 -13.07 11.41 17.30
C LEU A 78 -12.81 12.40 16.16
N ASP A 79 -11.96 12.06 15.19
CA ASP A 79 -11.60 12.95 14.09
C ASP A 79 -11.80 12.28 12.73
N ALA A 80 -12.87 11.48 12.61
CA ALA A 80 -13.31 10.94 11.33
C ALA A 80 -13.53 12.08 10.30
N TYR A 81 -13.04 11.86 9.07
CA TYR A 81 -13.09 12.81 7.95
C TYR A 81 -12.37 14.15 8.18
N ALA A 82 -11.38 14.18 9.09
CA ALA A 82 -10.63 15.40 9.36
C ALA A 82 -9.79 15.93 8.18
N GLY A 83 -9.55 15.10 7.15
CA GLY A 83 -8.87 15.51 5.93
C GLY A 83 -9.80 16.14 4.89
N LEU A 84 -11.12 16.13 5.10
CA LEU A 84 -12.07 16.84 4.24
C LEU A 84 -12.13 18.31 4.63
N LEU A 85 -11.46 19.15 3.83
CA LEU A 85 -11.37 20.60 4.01
C LEU A 85 -12.20 21.32 2.94
N ASP A 86 -12.75 22.49 3.27
CA ASP A 86 -13.35 23.40 2.30
C ASP A 86 -12.31 24.33 1.65
N ASP A 87 -12.76 25.22 0.76
CA ASP A 87 -11.90 26.15 0.02
C ASP A 87 -11.14 27.14 0.93
N ALA A 88 -11.60 27.35 2.17
CA ALA A 88 -10.91 28.16 3.17
C ALA A 88 -9.88 27.34 3.98
N GLY A 89 -9.77 26.04 3.73
CA GLY A 89 -8.92 25.12 4.48
C GLY A 89 -9.55 24.66 5.80
N GLU A 90 -10.83 24.95 6.03
CA GLU A 90 -11.52 24.61 7.27
C GLU A 90 -12.10 23.20 7.19
N ARG A 91 -12.02 22.46 8.30
CA ARG A 91 -12.57 21.10 8.37
C ARG A 91 -14.08 21.12 8.17
N VAL A 92 -14.57 20.29 7.26
CA VAL A 92 -16.00 20.02 7.07
C VAL A 92 -16.56 19.26 8.27
N PHE A 93 -15.80 18.27 8.74
CA PHE A 93 -16.09 17.50 9.95
C PHE A 93 -15.29 18.05 11.13
N GLY A 94 -15.98 18.68 12.08
CA GLY A 94 -15.39 19.02 13.38
C GLY A 94 -15.06 17.77 14.20
N THR A 95 -14.30 17.94 15.29
CA THR A 95 -14.06 16.85 16.25
C THR A 95 -15.39 16.32 16.79
N ARG A 96 -15.54 15.00 16.76
CA ARG A 96 -16.74 14.21 17.10
C ARG A 96 -17.95 14.39 16.19
N ALA A 97 -17.87 15.16 15.10
CA ALA A 97 -19.04 15.48 14.29
C ALA A 97 -19.79 14.23 13.76
N LEU A 98 -19.06 13.21 13.28
CA LEU A 98 -19.67 11.97 12.79
C LEU A 98 -20.30 11.16 13.95
N MET A 99 -19.55 11.01 15.05
CA MET A 99 -19.96 10.27 16.25
C MET A 99 -21.21 10.88 16.91
N ASP A 100 -21.23 12.20 17.10
CA ASP A 100 -22.34 12.92 17.74
C ASP A 100 -23.55 13.07 16.79
N GLY A 101 -23.32 12.96 15.49
CA GLY A 101 -24.38 12.96 14.47
C GLY A 101 -25.35 11.78 14.60
N GLY A 102 -24.88 10.64 15.14
CA GLY A 102 -25.69 9.44 15.34
C GLY A 102 -26.14 8.80 14.02
N PHE A 103 -25.28 8.85 13.01
CA PHE A 103 -25.51 8.23 11.71
C PHE A 103 -25.25 6.73 11.78
N THR A 104 -26.09 5.95 11.12
CA THR A 104 -25.95 4.48 11.00
C THR A 104 -25.50 4.07 9.61
N VAL A 105 -25.68 4.94 8.62
CA VAL A 105 -25.34 4.72 7.21
C VAL A 105 -24.55 5.91 6.68
N ILE A 106 -23.53 5.67 5.86
CA ILE A 106 -22.78 6.71 5.16
C ILE A 106 -22.76 6.44 3.66
N VAL A 107 -22.92 7.49 2.85
CA VAL A 107 -23.13 7.39 1.40
C VAL A 107 -22.14 8.28 0.66
N SER A 108 -21.46 7.72 -0.34
CA SER A 108 -20.47 8.39 -1.19
C SER A 108 -20.66 8.01 -2.66
N GLY A 109 -19.91 8.67 -3.56
CA GLY A 109 -19.94 8.44 -5.00
C GLY A 109 -19.13 7.20 -5.40
N GLN A 110 -18.18 7.37 -6.31
CA GLN A 110 -17.32 6.31 -6.84
C GLN A 110 -15.99 6.20 -6.08
N ARG A 111 -15.38 5.01 -6.10
CA ARG A 111 -14.01 4.74 -5.63
C ARG A 111 -13.77 5.20 -4.18
N LYS A 112 -14.56 4.68 -3.24
CA LYS A 112 -14.37 4.96 -1.81
C LYS A 112 -13.17 4.18 -1.26
N GLY A 113 -12.32 4.84 -0.49
CA GLY A 113 -11.25 4.23 0.28
C GLY A 113 -9.93 4.02 -0.47
N THR A 114 -9.66 4.81 -1.52
CA THR A 114 -8.41 4.71 -2.28
C THR A 114 -7.18 5.12 -1.45
N GLY A 115 -6.00 4.67 -1.86
CA GLY A 115 -4.72 5.06 -1.26
C GLY A 115 -4.12 4.02 -0.30
N SER A 116 -3.84 4.44 0.93
CA SER A 116 -3.09 3.64 1.92
C SER A 116 -3.93 2.49 2.47
N SER A 117 -3.28 1.37 2.84
CA SER A 117 -3.92 0.20 3.47
C SER A 117 -4.46 0.46 4.89
N ARG A 118 -4.35 1.69 5.41
CA ARG A 118 -4.67 2.01 6.80
C ARG A 118 -6.12 1.65 7.13
N GLU A 119 -6.28 0.68 8.02
CA GLU A 119 -7.59 0.25 8.50
C GLU A 119 -8.29 1.34 9.32
N THR A 120 -7.53 2.32 9.84
CA THR A 120 -8.03 3.50 10.56
C THR A 120 -9.15 4.24 9.81
N ALA A 121 -9.10 4.25 8.47
CA ALA A 121 -10.12 4.87 7.64
C ALA A 121 -11.49 4.19 7.76
N VAL A 122 -11.51 2.86 7.90
CA VAL A 122 -12.74 2.09 8.15
C VAL A 122 -13.12 2.16 9.62
N GLN A 123 -12.14 2.04 10.52
CA GLN A 123 -12.35 2.13 11.96
C GLN A 123 -13.03 3.45 12.36
N CYS A 124 -12.66 4.58 11.77
CA CYS A 124 -13.23 5.88 12.14
C CYS A 124 -14.74 5.94 11.85
N GLU A 125 -15.22 5.25 10.82
CA GLU A 125 -16.65 5.11 10.52
C GLU A 125 -17.33 4.14 11.48
N LYS A 126 -16.77 2.92 11.62
CA LYS A 126 -17.33 1.87 12.48
C LYS A 126 -17.50 2.33 13.92
N TRP A 127 -16.47 2.92 14.50
CA TRP A 127 -16.48 3.42 15.89
C TRP A 127 -17.23 4.75 16.05
N SER A 128 -17.60 5.43 14.96
CA SER A 128 -18.58 6.52 14.99
C SER A 128 -20.03 6.05 14.93
N GLY A 129 -20.28 4.74 14.75
CA GLY A 129 -21.61 4.13 14.73
C GLY A 129 -22.09 3.65 13.35
N ILE A 130 -21.30 3.84 12.29
CA ILE A 130 -21.68 3.42 10.94
C ILE A 130 -21.70 1.89 10.83
N GLN A 131 -22.83 1.34 10.37
CA GLN A 131 -23.05 -0.10 10.17
C GLN A 131 -23.19 -0.49 8.69
N LEU A 132 -23.56 0.46 7.83
CA LEU A 132 -23.71 0.28 6.38
C LEU A 132 -22.97 1.40 5.63
N VAL A 133 -22.12 1.01 4.69
CA VAL A 133 -21.37 1.92 3.82
C VAL A 133 -21.87 1.80 2.40
N VAL A 134 -22.17 2.92 1.74
CA VAL A 134 -22.78 2.94 0.41
C VAL A 134 -21.92 3.72 -0.57
N ALA A 135 -21.56 3.09 -1.68
CA ALA A 135 -20.78 3.69 -2.76
C ALA A 135 -21.07 2.97 -4.09
N SER A 136 -20.63 3.55 -5.21
CA SER A 136 -20.68 2.85 -6.50
C SER A 136 -19.60 1.78 -6.62
N SER A 137 -18.48 1.99 -5.92
CA SER A 137 -17.34 1.08 -5.90
C SER A 137 -16.43 1.37 -4.69
N PHE A 138 -15.72 0.34 -4.24
CA PHE A 138 -14.79 0.39 -3.11
C PHE A 138 -13.38 0.00 -3.58
N ALA A 139 -12.36 0.60 -2.99
CA ALA A 139 -10.99 0.12 -3.19
C ALA A 139 -10.82 -1.26 -2.51
N PRO A 140 -10.17 -2.26 -3.13
CA PRO A 140 -10.18 -3.65 -2.62
C PRO A 140 -9.68 -3.83 -1.17
N ILE A 141 -8.65 -3.08 -0.76
CA ILE A 141 -8.14 -3.13 0.62
C ILE A 141 -9.14 -2.48 1.59
N HIS A 142 -9.81 -1.40 1.18
CA HIS A 142 -10.82 -0.74 1.99
C HIS A 142 -12.06 -1.62 2.17
N GLU A 143 -12.50 -2.28 1.09
CA GLU A 143 -13.57 -3.27 1.13
C GLU A 143 -13.25 -4.41 2.10
N ARG A 144 -12.06 -5.00 1.98
CA ARG A 144 -11.60 -6.05 2.89
C ARG A 144 -11.58 -5.61 4.35
N ASN A 145 -11.12 -4.39 4.62
CA ASN A 145 -11.12 -3.83 5.98
C ASN A 145 -12.55 -3.64 6.52
N ASN A 146 -13.52 -3.24 5.69
CA ASN A 146 -14.94 -3.19 6.08
C ASN A 146 -15.49 -4.57 6.43
N ILE A 147 -15.17 -5.59 5.61
CA ILE A 147 -15.56 -6.99 5.86
C ILE A 147 -14.97 -7.48 7.18
N ASN A 148 -13.66 -7.26 7.40
CA ASN A 148 -12.97 -7.67 8.62
C ASN A 148 -13.56 -7.03 9.88
N LEU A 149 -14.12 -5.83 9.78
CA LEU A 149 -14.80 -5.12 10.87
C LEU A 149 -16.32 -5.36 10.92
N GLY A 150 -16.86 -6.19 10.03
CA GLY A 150 -18.28 -6.55 9.99
C GLY A 150 -19.21 -5.41 9.56
N GLN A 151 -18.73 -4.45 8.77
CA GLN A 151 -19.55 -3.42 8.14
C GLN A 151 -20.13 -3.94 6.83
N LEU A 152 -21.45 -3.78 6.64
CA LEU A 152 -22.09 -4.10 5.38
C LEU A 152 -21.74 -3.02 4.34
N MET A 153 -21.63 -3.43 3.08
CA MET A 153 -21.44 -2.55 1.94
C MET A 153 -22.52 -2.80 0.90
N THR A 154 -22.92 -1.75 0.17
CA THR A 154 -23.89 -1.89 -0.93
C THR A 154 -23.88 -0.67 -1.85
N ASP A 155 -24.72 -0.71 -2.89
CA ASP A 155 -24.90 0.38 -3.85
C ASP A 155 -26.07 1.33 -3.50
N HIS A 156 -26.18 2.42 -4.26
CA HIS A 156 -27.24 3.42 -4.08
C HIS A 156 -28.65 2.87 -4.33
N ALA A 157 -28.81 1.86 -5.17
CA ALA A 157 -30.12 1.29 -5.52
C ALA A 157 -30.68 0.46 -4.36
N VAL A 158 -29.83 -0.32 -3.71
CA VAL A 158 -30.18 -1.05 -2.48
C VAL A 158 -30.49 -0.08 -1.35
N LEU A 159 -29.72 1.00 -1.20
CA LEU A 159 -30.02 2.04 -0.21
C LEU A 159 -31.40 2.69 -0.45
N ALA A 160 -31.74 3.05 -1.70
CA ALA A 160 -33.04 3.65 -2.01
C ALA A 160 -34.21 2.74 -1.61
N ARG A 161 -34.06 1.42 -1.76
CA ARG A 161 -35.05 0.42 -1.33
C ARG A 161 -35.15 0.35 0.20
N LEU A 162 -34.01 0.35 0.90
CA LEU A 162 -33.97 0.39 2.36
C LEU A 162 -34.65 1.64 2.92
N GLU A 163 -34.40 2.82 2.32
CA GLU A 163 -35.05 4.08 2.71
C GLU A 163 -36.56 4.09 2.41
N ALA A 164 -37.00 3.34 1.39
CA ALA A 164 -38.42 3.09 1.14
C ALA A 164 -39.08 2.12 2.14
N GLY A 165 -38.32 1.61 3.12
CA GLY A 165 -38.79 0.72 4.18
C GLY A 165 -38.82 -0.76 3.79
N GLU A 166 -38.15 -1.15 2.70
CA GLU A 166 -38.05 -2.54 2.29
C GLU A 166 -37.12 -3.35 3.22
N GLU A 167 -37.52 -4.58 3.56
CA GLU A 167 -36.62 -5.55 4.18
C GLU A 167 -35.89 -6.33 3.08
N ILE A 168 -34.58 -6.16 2.99
CA ILE A 168 -33.76 -6.75 1.93
C ILE A 168 -33.07 -8.01 2.46
N GLN A 169 -33.05 -9.10 1.69
CA GLN A 169 -32.37 -10.33 2.10
C GLN A 169 -30.87 -10.08 2.31
N LEU A 170 -30.28 -10.66 3.37
CA LEU A 170 -28.86 -10.50 3.69
C LEU A 170 -27.94 -10.98 2.56
N GLU A 171 -28.38 -11.97 1.80
CA GLU A 171 -27.71 -12.48 0.60
C GLU A 171 -27.45 -11.38 -0.45
N THR A 172 -28.27 -10.31 -0.48
CA THR A 172 -28.07 -9.17 -1.39
C THR A 172 -26.77 -8.41 -1.09
N PHE A 173 -26.28 -8.47 0.15
CA PHE A 173 -25.08 -7.77 0.61
C PHE A 173 -23.85 -8.67 0.70
N THR A 174 -24.03 -9.98 0.58
CA THR A 174 -23.01 -10.97 0.96
C THR A 174 -22.83 -12.07 -0.08
N GLY A 175 -23.77 -12.22 -1.02
CA GLY A 175 -23.81 -13.35 -1.95
C GLY A 175 -22.81 -13.26 -3.10
N GLU A 176 -22.17 -12.10 -3.31
CA GLU A 176 -21.08 -11.96 -4.27
C GLU A 176 -19.75 -12.50 -3.75
N TYR A 177 -19.60 -12.61 -2.43
CA TYR A 177 -18.38 -13.06 -1.78
C TYR A 177 -18.29 -14.58 -1.71
N ASP A 178 -17.06 -15.07 -1.65
CA ASP A 178 -16.78 -16.49 -1.40
C ASP A 178 -17.37 -16.94 -0.03
N PRO A 179 -17.56 -18.26 0.17
CA PRO A 179 -18.22 -18.78 1.39
C PRO A 179 -17.58 -18.34 2.71
N VAL A 180 -16.26 -18.14 2.74
CA VAL A 180 -15.54 -17.70 3.94
C VAL A 180 -15.76 -16.21 4.16
N THR A 181 -15.54 -15.38 3.15
CA THR A 181 -15.72 -13.92 3.24
C THR A 181 -17.16 -13.57 3.60
N ARG A 182 -18.13 -14.28 3.01
CA ARG A 182 -19.53 -14.23 3.41
C ARG A 182 -19.71 -14.58 4.89
N ALA A 183 -19.13 -15.68 5.35
CA ALA A 183 -19.23 -16.08 6.75
C ALA A 183 -18.59 -15.06 7.70
N ILE A 184 -17.45 -14.46 7.37
CA ILE A 184 -16.82 -13.39 8.16
C ILE A 184 -17.81 -12.23 8.35
N LEU A 185 -18.39 -11.75 7.26
CA LEU A 185 -19.29 -10.59 7.28
C LEU A 185 -20.60 -10.92 8.03
N GLU A 186 -21.19 -12.07 7.76
CA GLU A 186 -22.43 -12.54 8.39
C GLU A 186 -22.31 -12.78 9.90
N ASN A 187 -21.08 -13.00 10.39
CA ASN A 187 -20.77 -13.20 11.81
C ASN A 187 -20.30 -11.92 12.51
N GLY A 188 -20.27 -10.78 11.81
CA GLY A 188 -19.95 -9.48 12.40
C GLY A 188 -18.46 -9.15 12.44
N GLY A 189 -17.66 -9.76 11.55
CA GLY A 189 -16.25 -9.46 11.38
C GLY A 189 -15.33 -10.64 11.70
N LEU A 190 -14.05 -10.45 11.38
CA LEU A 190 -13.04 -11.52 11.36
C LEU A 190 -12.82 -12.14 12.74
N PHE A 191 -12.75 -11.34 13.80
CA PHE A 191 -12.51 -11.86 15.15
C PHE A 191 -13.68 -12.69 15.68
N GLU A 192 -14.92 -12.22 15.49
CA GLU A 192 -16.11 -12.97 15.93
C GLU A 192 -16.26 -14.26 15.14
N PHE A 193 -16.07 -14.20 13.82
CA PHE A 193 -15.99 -15.38 12.97
C PHE A 193 -14.92 -16.37 13.44
N GLY A 194 -13.70 -15.90 13.73
CA GLY A 194 -12.59 -16.74 14.20
C GLY A 194 -12.91 -17.44 15.53
N LYS A 195 -13.57 -16.76 16.47
CA LYS A 195 -14.04 -17.36 17.74
C LYS A 195 -15.05 -18.47 17.48
N ARG A 196 -16.09 -18.19 16.71
CA ARG A 196 -17.16 -19.15 16.38
C ARG A 196 -16.65 -20.36 15.59
N LEU A 197 -15.68 -20.16 14.69
CA LEU A 197 -15.00 -21.24 13.98
C LEU A 197 -14.21 -22.14 14.94
N LYS A 198 -13.44 -21.54 15.86
CA LYS A 198 -12.67 -22.27 16.88
C LYS A 198 -13.57 -23.07 17.82
N ASP A 199 -14.73 -22.52 18.17
CA ASP A 199 -15.71 -23.17 19.06
C ASP A 199 -16.56 -24.24 18.33
N GLY A 200 -16.37 -24.41 17.02
CA GLY A 200 -17.06 -25.39 16.19
C GLY A 200 -18.52 -25.02 15.85
N GLU A 201 -18.90 -23.76 16.05
CA GLU A 201 -20.22 -23.25 15.67
C GLU A 201 -20.36 -23.03 14.17
N ILE A 202 -19.23 -22.83 13.48
CA ILE A 202 -19.14 -22.68 12.03
C ILE A 202 -18.33 -23.84 11.47
N ALA A 203 -18.85 -24.50 10.45
CA ALA A 203 -18.10 -25.44 9.63
C ALA A 203 -17.89 -24.82 8.26
N LEU A 204 -16.64 -24.81 7.79
CA LEU A 204 -16.29 -24.38 6.44
C LEU A 204 -16.14 -25.60 5.55
N ASP A 205 -16.93 -25.64 4.47
CA ASP A 205 -16.76 -26.60 3.39
C ASP A 205 -15.97 -25.91 2.28
N LEU A 206 -14.65 -26.11 2.27
CA LEU A 206 -13.76 -25.50 1.29
C LEU A 206 -13.66 -26.41 0.08
N GLU A 207 -14.02 -25.88 -1.10
CA GLU A 207 -13.97 -26.64 -2.35
C GLU A 207 -12.55 -27.12 -2.66
N ARG A 208 -12.45 -28.33 -3.21
CA ARG A 208 -11.22 -28.81 -3.85
C ARG A 208 -11.25 -28.48 -5.33
N THR A 209 -10.12 -28.05 -5.85
CA THR A 209 -9.95 -27.79 -7.29
C THR A 209 -9.19 -28.94 -7.93
N ASP A 210 -9.70 -29.43 -9.06
CA ASP A 210 -9.05 -30.44 -9.89
C ASP A 210 -7.71 -29.93 -10.43
N GLU A 211 -6.81 -30.85 -10.77
CA GLU A 211 -5.49 -30.51 -11.31
C GLU A 211 -5.60 -29.62 -12.56
N ARG A 212 -4.87 -28.50 -12.55
CA ARG A 212 -4.82 -27.54 -13.66
C ARG A 212 -3.48 -26.78 -13.67
N PRO A 213 -3.08 -26.22 -14.83
CA PRO A 213 -1.99 -25.25 -14.87
C PRO A 213 -2.28 -24.03 -14.00
N MET A 214 -1.29 -23.66 -13.19
CA MET A 214 -1.37 -22.55 -12.24
C MET A 214 -0.34 -21.45 -12.50
N THR A 215 -0.74 -20.20 -12.24
CA THR A 215 0.16 -19.04 -12.18
C THR A 215 1.11 -19.14 -10.99
N MET A 216 2.11 -18.24 -10.87
CA MET A 216 2.99 -18.22 -9.69
C MET A 216 2.20 -17.93 -8.41
N ALA A 217 1.23 -16.99 -8.48
CA ALA A 217 0.38 -16.66 -7.34
C ALA A 217 -0.46 -17.87 -6.88
N GLU A 218 -1.14 -18.54 -7.82
CA GLU A 218 -1.93 -19.75 -7.54
C GLU A 218 -1.06 -20.87 -6.93
N LYS A 219 0.15 -21.10 -7.47
CA LYS A 219 1.09 -22.10 -6.92
C LYS A 219 1.50 -21.80 -5.49
N ILE A 220 1.83 -20.54 -5.18
CA ILE A 220 2.21 -20.16 -3.82
C ILE A 220 1.02 -20.40 -2.88
N VAL A 221 -0.20 -19.97 -3.23
CA VAL A 221 -1.38 -20.25 -2.40
C VAL A 221 -1.60 -21.75 -2.21
N ALA A 222 -1.53 -22.54 -3.28
CA ALA A 222 -1.69 -24.00 -3.23
C ALA A 222 -0.70 -24.68 -2.29
N THR A 223 0.57 -24.26 -2.28
CA THR A 223 1.58 -24.86 -1.38
C THR A 223 1.43 -24.48 0.09
N HIS A 224 0.62 -23.47 0.40
CA HIS A 224 0.44 -22.95 1.75
C HIS A 224 -0.88 -23.34 2.41
N LEU A 225 -1.73 -24.13 1.76
CA LEU A 225 -3.01 -24.56 2.34
C LEU A 225 -2.81 -25.27 3.69
N VAL A 226 -3.61 -24.90 4.71
CA VAL A 226 -3.53 -25.46 6.06
C VAL A 226 -3.94 -26.94 6.10
N GLN A 227 -4.82 -27.36 5.19
CA GLN A 227 -5.27 -28.76 5.09
C GLN A 227 -4.25 -29.68 4.41
N SER A 228 -3.28 -29.13 3.67
CA SER A 228 -2.15 -29.89 3.15
C SER A 228 -0.99 -29.83 4.15
N GLY A 229 -0.84 -30.88 4.97
CA GLY A 229 0.48 -31.17 5.53
C GLY A 229 1.46 -31.31 4.37
N GLU A 230 2.62 -30.63 4.45
CA GLU A 230 3.74 -30.64 3.48
C GLU A 230 3.40 -30.96 2.01
N ARG A 231 3.43 -29.95 1.10
CA ARG A 231 3.31 -30.06 -0.38
C ARG A 231 2.65 -31.37 -0.82
N ASP A 232 1.32 -31.49 -0.70
CA ASP A 232 0.61 -32.64 -1.29
C ASP A 232 0.64 -32.48 -2.82
N PRO A 233 1.45 -33.26 -3.56
CA PRO A 233 1.56 -33.12 -5.01
C PRO A 233 0.21 -33.46 -5.65
N GLY A 234 -0.37 -32.48 -6.36
CA GLY A 234 -1.70 -32.58 -6.96
C GLY A 234 -2.73 -31.61 -6.36
N THR A 235 -2.34 -30.80 -5.38
CA THR A 235 -3.20 -29.71 -4.87
C THR A 235 -3.18 -28.53 -5.82
N ALA A 236 -4.32 -28.26 -6.45
CA ALA A 236 -4.52 -27.09 -7.30
C ALA A 236 -5.49 -26.11 -6.66
N VAL A 237 -5.41 -24.84 -7.08
CA VAL A 237 -6.37 -23.80 -6.75
C VAL A 237 -6.79 -23.04 -8.01
N LYS A 238 -7.84 -22.22 -7.92
CA LYS A 238 -8.31 -21.36 -9.01
C LYS A 238 -8.78 -20.00 -8.48
N PRO A 239 -8.80 -18.93 -9.30
CA PRO A 239 -9.25 -17.61 -8.86
C PRO A 239 -10.67 -17.67 -8.30
N GLY A 240 -10.96 -16.85 -7.30
CA GLY A 240 -12.23 -16.82 -6.57
C GLY A 240 -12.42 -17.97 -5.56
N GLN A 241 -11.48 -18.92 -5.47
CA GLN A 241 -11.58 -20.00 -4.49
C GLN A 241 -11.18 -19.51 -3.09
N ALA A 242 -12.06 -19.74 -2.12
CA ALA A 242 -11.77 -19.51 -0.70
C ALA A 242 -10.77 -20.54 -0.15
N CYS A 243 -9.70 -20.07 0.45
CA CYS A 243 -8.61 -20.89 0.95
C CYS A 243 -8.21 -20.50 2.38
N LEU A 244 -7.80 -21.51 3.16
CA LEU A 244 -7.13 -21.31 4.44
C LEU A 244 -5.63 -21.52 4.27
N VAL A 245 -4.84 -20.47 4.48
CA VAL A 245 -3.45 -20.41 4.00
C VAL A 245 -2.50 -20.05 5.15
N ARG A 246 -1.42 -20.81 5.31
CA ARG A 246 -0.32 -20.50 6.25
C ARG A 246 0.52 -19.35 5.70
N VAL A 247 1.11 -18.58 6.60
CA VAL A 247 2.01 -17.48 6.23
C VAL A 247 3.43 -17.77 6.73
N ASP A 248 4.43 -17.44 5.93
CA ASP A 248 5.84 -17.71 6.23
C ASP A 248 6.50 -16.57 6.97
N ALA A 249 6.13 -15.34 6.61
CA ALA A 249 6.62 -14.14 7.25
C ALA A 249 5.59 -13.03 7.25
N GLY A 250 5.79 -12.06 8.13
CA GLY A 250 5.01 -10.84 8.15
C GLY A 250 5.69 -9.78 8.98
N TYR A 251 5.23 -8.54 8.84
CA TYR A 251 5.77 -7.47 9.65
C TYR A 251 4.78 -6.33 9.85
N SER A 252 5.08 -5.53 10.86
CA SER A 252 4.38 -4.29 11.14
C SER A 252 5.39 -3.19 11.46
N HIS A 253 4.93 -1.95 11.49
CA HIS A 253 5.74 -0.77 11.79
C HIS A 253 5.07 0.07 12.86
N GLU A 254 5.77 1.02 13.47
CA GLU A 254 5.35 1.68 14.71
C GLU A 254 3.99 2.38 14.60
N PHE A 255 3.61 2.76 13.38
CA PHE A 255 2.33 3.34 13.03
C PHE A 255 1.13 2.39 13.28
N THR A 256 1.31 1.10 13.03
CA THR A 256 0.25 0.07 13.01
C THR A 256 0.45 -1.00 14.09
N THR A 257 1.68 -1.23 14.55
CA THR A 257 2.01 -2.21 15.60
C THR A 257 1.26 -1.93 16.89
N ALA A 258 1.09 -0.66 17.25
CA ALA A 258 0.32 -0.26 18.43
C ALA A 258 -1.16 -0.68 18.34
N GLN A 259 -1.76 -0.62 17.15
CA GLN A 259 -3.15 -1.07 16.91
C GLN A 259 -3.23 -2.60 16.98
N VAL A 260 -2.30 -3.30 16.32
CA VAL A 260 -2.19 -4.76 16.36
C VAL A 260 -2.08 -5.24 17.81
N HIS A 261 -1.20 -4.60 18.60
CA HIS A 261 -1.05 -4.90 20.02
C HIS A 261 -2.34 -4.69 20.80
N HIS A 262 -3.02 -3.57 20.58
CA HIS A 262 -4.29 -3.25 21.23
C HIS A 262 -5.37 -4.30 20.94
N PHE A 263 -5.53 -4.69 19.67
CA PHE A 263 -6.50 -5.72 19.28
C PHE A 263 -6.19 -7.08 19.87
N LEU A 264 -4.92 -7.48 19.90
CA LEU A 264 -4.54 -8.75 20.53
C LEU A 264 -4.86 -8.77 22.02
N VAL A 265 -4.61 -7.67 22.73
CA VAL A 265 -4.96 -7.54 24.16
C VAL A 265 -6.48 -7.58 24.35
N GLN A 266 -7.23 -6.88 23.51
CA GLN A 266 -8.69 -6.86 23.58
C GLN A 266 -9.31 -8.24 23.33
N GLU A 267 -8.82 -8.95 22.31
CA GLU A 267 -9.44 -10.20 21.85
C GLU A 267 -8.95 -11.43 22.61
N PHE A 268 -7.68 -11.44 23.05
CA PHE A 268 -7.03 -12.61 23.65
C PHE A 268 -6.51 -12.37 25.09
N GLY A 269 -6.70 -11.17 25.62
CA GLY A 269 -6.23 -10.77 26.95
C GLY A 269 -4.79 -10.27 26.95
N ALA A 270 -4.39 -9.63 28.06
CA ALA A 270 -3.06 -9.00 28.20
C ALA A 270 -1.89 -10.00 28.09
N ASP A 271 -2.11 -11.27 28.42
CA ASP A 271 -1.10 -12.33 28.41
C ASP A 271 -1.07 -13.13 27.09
N TYR A 272 -1.61 -12.58 25.99
CA TYR A 272 -1.60 -13.26 24.68
C TYR A 272 -0.18 -13.64 24.24
N SER A 273 -0.04 -14.67 23.42
CA SER A 273 1.25 -15.08 22.85
C SER A 273 1.11 -15.42 21.37
N LEU A 274 2.22 -15.38 20.63
CA LEU A 274 2.26 -15.74 19.22
C LEU A 274 2.82 -17.16 19.05
N PRO A 275 2.24 -17.99 18.18
CA PRO A 275 2.71 -19.36 17.96
C PRO A 275 4.09 -19.43 17.30
N ASN A 276 4.45 -18.46 16.45
CA ASN A 276 5.72 -18.44 15.70
C ASN A 276 6.31 -17.03 15.61
N PRO A 277 6.72 -16.40 16.73
CA PRO A 277 7.11 -14.99 16.75
C PRO A 277 8.33 -14.72 15.86
N ALA A 278 9.24 -15.68 15.74
CA ALA A 278 10.41 -15.58 14.88
C ALA A 278 10.08 -15.47 13.39
N LYS A 279 8.84 -15.72 12.93
CA LYS A 279 8.40 -15.46 11.55
C LYS A 279 8.07 -13.99 11.30
N PHE A 280 7.77 -13.24 12.34
CA PHE A 280 7.28 -11.87 12.24
C PHE A 280 8.33 -10.85 12.67
N ALA A 281 8.13 -9.59 12.29
CA ALA A 281 9.04 -8.49 12.63
C ALA A 281 8.30 -7.18 12.94
N VAL A 282 8.96 -6.30 13.68
CA VAL A 282 8.56 -4.89 13.83
C VAL A 282 9.63 -3.95 13.29
N PHE A 283 9.22 -2.81 12.77
CA PHE A 283 10.09 -1.79 12.18
C PHE A 283 9.82 -0.41 12.76
N GLU A 284 10.87 0.37 13.02
CA GLU A 284 10.75 1.80 13.34
C GLU A 284 11.34 2.63 12.18
N ASP A 285 10.50 2.97 11.20
CA ASP A 285 10.91 3.63 9.96
C ASP A 285 9.99 4.77 9.51
N HIS A 286 8.73 4.81 9.96
CA HIS A 286 7.73 5.77 9.49
C HIS A 286 7.78 7.11 10.22
N LEU A 287 7.86 7.06 11.54
CA LEU A 287 7.75 8.23 12.42
C LEU A 287 9.10 8.77 12.84
N LEU A 288 10.23 8.15 12.44
CA LEU A 288 11.58 8.48 12.91
C LEU A 288 11.89 9.99 12.86
N TYR A 289 11.53 10.67 11.77
CA TYR A 289 11.81 12.10 11.56
C TYR A 289 10.70 13.04 12.03
N ALA A 290 9.64 12.52 12.67
CA ALA A 290 8.45 13.29 12.98
C ALA A 290 8.73 14.45 13.94
N ASP A 291 9.69 14.29 14.87
CA ASP A 291 10.07 15.32 15.84
C ASP A 291 10.66 16.57 15.16
N GLY A 292 11.23 16.42 13.96
CA GLY A 292 11.74 17.51 13.14
C GLY A 292 10.70 18.16 12.22
N VAL A 293 9.46 17.67 12.20
CA VAL A 293 8.40 18.15 11.33
C VAL A 293 7.49 19.09 12.12
N ALA A 294 7.57 20.39 11.84
CA ALA A 294 6.86 21.43 12.61
C ALA A 294 5.34 21.16 12.75
N ARG A 295 4.67 20.67 11.69
CA ARG A 295 3.24 20.33 11.73
C ARG A 295 2.89 19.15 12.65
N PHE A 296 3.87 18.33 13.04
CA PHE A 296 3.69 17.21 13.96
C PHE A 296 4.01 17.55 15.41
N ALA A 297 4.57 18.74 15.68
CA ALA A 297 4.87 19.21 17.04
C ALA A 297 3.69 19.07 18.03
N PRO A 298 2.42 19.34 17.65
CA PRO A 298 1.29 19.14 18.57
C PRO A 298 1.01 17.68 18.97
N PHE A 299 1.59 16.71 18.25
CA PHE A 299 1.27 15.29 18.39
C PHE A 299 2.48 14.42 18.82
N VAL A 300 3.59 15.05 19.22
CA VAL A 300 4.83 14.36 19.59
C VAL A 300 4.61 13.29 20.68
N GLU A 301 3.80 13.59 21.71
CA GLU A 301 3.48 12.61 22.76
C GLU A 301 2.70 11.37 22.24
N GLN A 302 1.83 11.57 21.26
CA GLN A 302 1.10 10.46 20.62
C GLN A 302 2.07 9.61 19.77
N ILE A 303 2.95 10.25 19.02
CA ILE A 303 4.00 9.58 18.24
C ILE A 303 4.94 8.77 19.15
N HIS A 304 5.40 9.35 20.26
CA HIS A 304 6.22 8.64 21.25
C HIS A 304 5.46 7.48 21.90
N THR A 305 4.15 7.63 22.11
CA THR A 305 3.30 6.53 22.59
C THR A 305 3.29 5.36 21.60
N LEU A 306 3.14 5.62 20.30
CA LEU A 306 3.20 4.57 19.28
C LEU A 306 4.55 3.83 19.26
N ARG A 307 5.66 4.58 19.28
CA ARG A 307 7.02 3.99 19.36
C ARG A 307 7.20 3.13 20.60
N ARG A 308 6.71 3.59 21.77
CA ARG A 308 6.77 2.83 23.02
C ARG A 308 5.93 1.54 22.95
N LEU A 309 4.70 1.62 22.44
CA LEU A 309 3.82 0.46 22.30
C LEU A 309 4.38 -0.59 21.34
N GLN A 310 5.08 -0.19 20.28
CA GLN A 310 5.81 -1.13 19.44
C GLN A 310 6.90 -1.88 20.21
N LYS A 311 7.70 -1.17 21.02
CA LYS A 311 8.74 -1.81 21.85
C LYS A 311 8.12 -2.75 22.87
N GLU A 312 7.02 -2.36 23.50
CA GLU A 312 6.26 -3.22 24.41
C GLU A 312 5.75 -4.48 23.69
N PHE A 313 5.17 -4.34 22.50
CA PHE A 313 4.74 -5.47 21.67
C PHE A 313 5.91 -6.40 21.32
N GLN A 314 7.06 -5.85 20.90
CA GLN A 314 8.24 -6.63 20.54
C GLN A 314 8.75 -7.44 21.72
N VAL A 315 8.91 -6.81 22.88
CA VAL A 315 9.39 -7.49 24.11
C VAL A 315 8.40 -8.55 24.56
N HIS A 316 7.09 -8.26 24.48
CA HIS A 316 6.03 -9.18 24.87
C HIS A 316 5.96 -10.43 23.99
N THR A 317 6.14 -10.27 22.68
CA THR A 317 5.95 -11.35 21.70
C THR A 317 7.23 -12.04 21.28
N GLY A 318 8.39 -11.38 21.36
CA GLY A 318 9.68 -11.90 20.91
C GLY A 318 9.85 -11.94 19.38
N VAL A 319 9.07 -11.15 18.64
CA VAL A 319 9.25 -11.01 17.17
C VAL A 319 10.60 -10.36 16.84
N ARG A 320 11.04 -10.49 15.58
CA ARG A 320 12.29 -9.84 15.13
C ARG A 320 12.22 -8.33 15.32
N ASP A 321 13.30 -7.75 15.82
CA ASP A 321 13.36 -6.34 16.17
C ASP A 321 14.22 -5.55 15.17
N TYR A 322 13.57 -4.64 14.46
CA TYR A 322 14.20 -3.64 13.60
C TYR A 322 13.82 -2.22 14.06
N SER A 323 13.72 -2.02 15.38
CA SER A 323 13.54 -0.70 16.00
C SER A 323 14.79 0.17 15.83
N ALA A 324 14.61 1.49 15.93
CA ALA A 324 15.71 2.42 15.77
C ALA A 324 16.63 2.41 17.00
N VAL A 325 17.93 2.51 16.75
CA VAL A 325 18.98 2.62 17.78
C VAL A 325 19.63 3.99 17.66
N ASP A 326 19.68 4.73 18.76
CA ASP A 326 20.22 6.11 18.81
C ASP A 326 19.65 7.05 17.72
N GLY A 327 18.36 6.90 17.41
CA GLY A 327 17.66 7.70 16.41
C GLY A 327 17.94 7.31 14.96
N VAL A 328 18.56 6.15 14.72
CA VAL A 328 18.86 5.62 13.38
C VAL A 328 18.08 4.32 13.17
N SER A 329 17.23 4.30 12.13
CA SER A 329 16.53 3.09 11.71
C SER A 329 17.47 2.15 10.95
N PRO A 330 17.33 0.82 11.10
CA PRO A 330 18.03 -0.14 10.24
C PRO A 330 17.59 -0.05 8.77
N GLY A 331 16.41 0.49 8.49
CA GLY A 331 15.93 0.70 7.14
C GLY A 331 14.42 0.68 7.01
N ILE A 332 13.95 0.99 5.81
CA ILE A 332 12.55 0.93 5.43
C ILE A 332 12.12 -0.54 5.42
N CYS A 333 10.99 -0.84 6.07
CA CYS A 333 10.53 -2.20 6.38
C CYS A 333 10.62 -3.16 5.20
N HIS A 334 10.13 -2.79 4.01
CA HIS A 334 10.15 -3.65 2.83
C HIS A 334 11.56 -3.95 2.31
N GLN A 335 12.46 -2.96 2.36
CA GLN A 335 13.84 -3.12 1.91
C GLN A 335 14.59 -4.06 2.85
N VAL A 336 14.45 -3.86 4.16
CA VAL A 336 15.07 -4.74 5.15
C VAL A 336 14.46 -6.14 5.10
N ALA A 337 13.14 -6.26 4.96
CA ALA A 337 12.47 -7.57 4.87
C ALA A 337 13.01 -8.42 3.71
N ARG A 338 13.11 -7.86 2.50
CA ARG A 338 13.70 -8.59 1.35
C ARG A 338 15.17 -8.91 1.54
N GLU A 339 15.93 -8.00 2.14
CA GLU A 339 17.36 -8.19 2.39
C GLU A 339 17.61 -9.33 3.40
N HIS A 340 16.73 -9.52 4.38
CA HIS A 340 17.01 -10.39 5.53
C HIS A 340 16.20 -11.69 5.59
N PHE A 341 14.91 -11.69 5.23
CA PHE A 341 14.04 -12.84 5.57
C PHE A 341 12.87 -13.14 4.62
N VAL A 342 12.70 -12.41 3.50
CA VAL A 342 11.77 -12.81 2.43
C VAL A 342 12.53 -13.60 1.37
N ASP A 343 12.16 -14.86 1.20
CA ASP A 343 12.76 -15.81 0.27
C ASP A 343 11.77 -16.20 -0.85
N PRO A 344 12.24 -16.81 -1.96
CA PRO A 344 11.38 -17.32 -3.02
C PRO A 344 10.34 -18.30 -2.49
N GLY A 345 9.14 -18.23 -3.06
CA GLY A 345 8.02 -19.09 -2.70
C GLY A 345 7.32 -18.75 -1.39
N ASP A 346 7.84 -17.81 -0.59
CA ASP A 346 7.18 -17.39 0.65
C ASP A 346 5.82 -16.74 0.35
N PHE A 347 4.85 -16.98 1.23
CA PHE A 347 3.65 -16.15 1.33
C PHE A 347 3.78 -15.17 2.51
N VAL A 348 3.69 -13.86 2.22
CA VAL A 348 3.98 -12.77 3.17
C VAL A 348 2.82 -11.78 3.28
N GLN A 349 2.36 -11.54 4.50
CA GLN A 349 1.37 -10.50 4.78
C GLN A 349 1.89 -9.53 5.84
N ALA A 350 1.63 -8.23 5.69
CA ALA A 350 2.12 -7.19 6.60
C ALA A 350 1.16 -5.99 6.62
N THR A 351 1.31 -5.09 7.58
CA THR A 351 0.38 -3.97 7.79
C THR A 351 0.60 -2.74 6.88
N ASP A 352 1.38 -2.90 5.82
CA ASP A 352 1.69 -1.83 4.85
C ASP A 352 1.40 -2.25 3.40
N SER A 353 0.89 -1.34 2.58
CA SER A 353 0.51 -1.59 1.19
C SER A 353 1.66 -2.00 0.27
N HIS A 354 2.87 -1.50 0.53
CA HIS A 354 4.06 -1.69 -0.30
C HIS A 354 4.81 -2.99 0.01
N THR A 355 4.23 -3.85 0.86
CA THR A 355 4.70 -5.23 1.11
C THR A 355 4.81 -6.05 -0.18
N CYS A 356 4.05 -5.69 -1.23
CA CYS A 356 4.19 -6.22 -2.60
C CYS A 356 5.61 -6.14 -3.17
N MET A 357 6.48 -5.26 -2.67
CA MET A 357 7.90 -5.22 -3.02
C MET A 357 8.63 -6.57 -2.82
N GLY A 358 8.17 -7.41 -1.87
CA GLY A 358 8.71 -8.74 -1.63
C GLY A 358 8.64 -9.67 -2.84
N GLY A 359 7.70 -9.47 -3.77
CA GLY A 359 7.60 -10.29 -4.98
C GLY A 359 8.73 -10.09 -5.99
N GLY A 360 9.58 -9.07 -5.81
CA GLY A 360 10.87 -9.00 -6.50
C GLY A 360 11.77 -10.19 -6.18
N ASN A 361 11.60 -10.83 -5.01
CA ASN A 361 12.30 -12.05 -4.59
C ASN A 361 11.55 -13.34 -4.98
N ASN A 362 10.54 -13.28 -5.87
CA ASN A 362 9.69 -14.42 -6.25
C ASN A 362 8.83 -14.97 -5.09
N ALA A 363 8.35 -14.06 -4.23
CA ALA A 363 7.41 -14.33 -3.15
C ALA A 363 6.02 -13.73 -3.47
N LEU A 364 4.95 -14.29 -2.91
CA LEU A 364 3.64 -13.64 -2.95
C LEU A 364 3.51 -12.78 -1.70
N SER A 365 3.47 -11.46 -1.86
CA SER A 365 3.49 -10.56 -0.71
C SER A 365 2.51 -9.40 -0.87
N TYR A 366 1.71 -9.09 0.15
CA TYR A 366 0.79 -7.93 0.09
C TYR A 366 0.34 -7.42 1.45
N GLY A 367 -0.10 -6.16 1.45
CA GLY A 367 -0.57 -5.46 2.63
C GLY A 367 -1.96 -5.87 3.09
N VAL A 368 -2.18 -5.86 4.40
CA VAL A 368 -3.46 -6.14 5.06
C VAL A 368 -3.73 -5.14 6.19
N GLY A 369 -4.97 -5.06 6.66
CA GLY A 369 -5.34 -4.22 7.81
C GLY A 369 -4.81 -4.74 9.16
N SER A 370 -4.87 -3.90 10.18
CA SER A 370 -4.43 -4.24 11.54
C SER A 370 -5.24 -5.41 12.14
N THR A 371 -6.54 -5.51 11.84
CA THR A 371 -7.42 -6.60 12.30
C THR A 371 -7.03 -7.92 11.67
N GLU A 372 -6.86 -7.95 10.34
CA GLU A 372 -6.42 -9.14 9.61
C GLU A 372 -5.05 -9.60 10.08
N TYR A 373 -4.09 -8.67 10.21
CA TYR A 373 -2.75 -8.98 10.67
C TYR A 373 -2.73 -9.53 12.11
N ALA A 374 -3.51 -8.93 13.02
CA ALA A 374 -3.63 -9.43 14.39
C ALA A 374 -4.21 -10.86 14.45
N GLY A 375 -5.28 -11.13 13.69
CA GLY A 375 -5.85 -12.48 13.58
C GLY A 375 -4.86 -13.49 13.00
N LEU A 376 -4.20 -13.12 11.90
CA LEU A 376 -3.14 -13.88 11.23
C LEU A 376 -2.04 -14.31 12.19
N ILE A 377 -1.42 -13.36 12.90
CA ILE A 377 -0.21 -13.67 13.67
C ILE A 377 -0.52 -14.46 14.93
N GLN A 378 -1.76 -14.36 15.42
CA GLN A 378 -2.25 -15.15 16.55
C GLN A 378 -2.65 -16.57 16.12
N ALA A 379 -3.31 -16.72 14.97
CA ALA A 379 -3.79 -18.02 14.47
C ALA A 379 -2.70 -18.83 13.73
N GLY A 380 -1.72 -18.16 13.12
CA GLY A 380 -0.69 -18.77 12.28
C GLY A 380 -1.13 -19.07 10.83
N PHE A 381 -2.32 -18.63 10.45
CA PHE A 381 -2.89 -18.75 9.11
C PHE A 381 -3.82 -17.56 8.83
N THR A 382 -4.20 -17.38 7.57
CA THR A 382 -5.15 -16.37 7.11
C THR A 382 -6.14 -16.96 6.10
N PHE A 383 -7.22 -16.24 5.83
CA PHE A 383 -8.15 -16.55 4.76
C PHE A 383 -7.77 -15.79 3.49
N VAL A 384 -7.77 -16.50 2.37
CA VAL A 384 -7.41 -15.93 1.06
C VAL A 384 -8.45 -16.39 0.07
N GLU A 385 -9.11 -15.44 -0.57
CA GLU A 385 -9.68 -15.68 -1.89
C GLU A 385 -8.52 -15.65 -2.90
N VAL A 386 -8.34 -16.76 -3.64
CA VAL A 386 -7.24 -16.88 -4.62
C VAL A 386 -7.40 -15.77 -5.66
N PRO A 387 -6.38 -14.91 -5.85
CA PRO A 387 -6.51 -13.76 -6.73
C PRO A 387 -6.40 -14.16 -8.20
N GLU A 388 -7.11 -13.44 -9.06
CA GLU A 388 -6.83 -13.39 -10.50
C GLU A 388 -5.40 -12.87 -10.77
N SER A 389 -4.86 -13.15 -11.95
CA SER A 389 -3.53 -12.69 -12.36
C SER A 389 -3.52 -11.99 -13.73
N ILE A 390 -2.58 -11.07 -13.91
CA ILE A 390 -2.25 -10.41 -15.18
C ILE A 390 -0.76 -10.58 -15.46
N ARG A 391 -0.39 -10.89 -16.70
CA ARG A 391 1.00 -11.16 -17.09
C ARG A 391 1.59 -10.01 -17.90
N PHE A 392 2.74 -9.50 -17.50
CA PHE A 392 3.58 -8.60 -18.29
C PHE A 392 4.80 -9.37 -18.80
N HIS A 393 4.79 -9.69 -20.09
CA HIS A 393 5.88 -10.35 -20.80
C HIS A 393 6.87 -9.30 -21.31
N LEU A 394 8.01 -9.18 -20.63
CA LEU A 394 9.04 -8.19 -20.92
C LEU A 394 9.99 -8.71 -21.98
N THR A 395 10.25 -7.90 -23.01
CA THR A 395 11.24 -8.16 -24.06
C THR A 395 12.19 -6.98 -24.23
N GLY A 396 13.27 -7.15 -24.99
CA GLY A 396 14.23 -6.06 -25.22
C GLY A 396 15.02 -5.68 -23.97
N ARG A 397 15.54 -4.44 -23.94
CA ARG A 397 16.29 -3.86 -22.82
C ARG A 397 16.00 -2.36 -22.72
N LEU A 398 15.97 -1.83 -21.50
CA LEU A 398 15.81 -0.39 -21.29
C LEU A 398 16.97 0.40 -21.89
N VAL A 399 16.66 1.57 -22.46
CA VAL A 399 17.67 2.55 -22.85
C VAL A 399 18.30 3.18 -21.62
N GLN A 400 19.54 3.70 -21.74
CA GLN A 400 20.31 4.18 -20.58
C GLN A 400 19.64 5.31 -19.76
N GLY A 401 18.69 6.04 -20.37
CA GLY A 401 17.93 7.10 -19.70
C GLY A 401 16.69 6.62 -18.95
N CYS A 402 16.38 5.32 -18.97
CA CYS A 402 15.21 4.73 -18.34
C CYS A 402 15.59 3.73 -17.25
N THR A 403 14.68 3.53 -16.31
CA THR A 403 14.74 2.48 -15.28
C THR A 403 13.40 1.74 -15.19
N ALA A 404 13.32 0.69 -14.37
CA ALA A 404 12.05 0.02 -14.05
C ALA A 404 10.95 0.99 -13.55
N LYS A 405 11.31 2.17 -13.01
CA LYS A 405 10.33 3.20 -12.66
C LYS A 405 9.56 3.70 -13.88
N ASP A 406 10.23 3.90 -15.00
CA ASP A 406 9.59 4.35 -16.24
C ASP A 406 8.66 3.28 -16.82
N VAL A 407 9.02 1.99 -16.67
CA VAL A 407 8.14 0.85 -17.00
C VAL A 407 6.86 0.88 -16.18
N MET A 408 6.97 1.09 -14.86
CA MET A 408 5.78 1.15 -14.00
C MET A 408 4.92 2.38 -14.27
N LEU A 409 5.51 3.54 -14.58
CA LEU A 409 4.74 4.72 -14.99
C LEU A 409 4.01 4.50 -16.32
N TYR A 410 4.58 3.72 -17.24
CA TYR A 410 3.90 3.29 -18.46
C TYR A 410 2.72 2.35 -18.14
N ILE A 411 2.94 1.32 -17.31
CA ILE A 411 1.88 0.37 -16.91
C ILE A 411 0.74 1.08 -16.19
N LEU A 412 1.03 2.01 -15.28
CA LEU A 412 0.03 2.83 -14.60
C LEU A 412 -0.84 3.59 -15.59
N LYS A 413 -0.22 4.27 -16.55
CA LYS A 413 -0.92 5.07 -17.57
C LYS A 413 -1.80 4.22 -18.49
N VAL A 414 -1.34 3.03 -18.87
CA VAL A 414 -1.98 2.21 -19.91
C VAL A 414 -2.97 1.21 -19.34
N HIS A 415 -2.57 0.49 -18.29
CA HIS A 415 -3.31 -0.65 -17.76
C HIS A 415 -4.08 -0.32 -16.47
N ALA A 416 -3.45 0.39 -15.54
CA ALA A 416 -4.14 0.73 -14.29
C ALA A 416 -5.29 1.73 -14.50
N THR A 417 -5.11 2.73 -15.38
CA THR A 417 -6.20 3.65 -15.79
C THR A 417 -7.37 2.92 -16.46
N ALA A 418 -7.12 1.78 -17.11
CA ALA A 418 -8.14 0.93 -17.72
C ALA A 418 -8.73 -0.10 -16.73
N GLU A 419 -8.26 -0.11 -15.48
CA GLU A 419 -8.61 -1.08 -14.44
C GLU A 419 -8.23 -2.54 -14.77
N ASP A 420 -7.32 -2.76 -15.74
CA ASP A 420 -6.83 -4.09 -16.13
C ASP A 420 -6.11 -4.81 -14.98
N THR A 421 -5.53 -4.05 -14.04
CA THR A 421 -4.73 -4.56 -12.93
C THR A 421 -5.50 -4.66 -11.61
N LEU A 422 -6.77 -4.21 -11.57
CA LEU A 422 -7.57 -4.08 -10.35
C LEU A 422 -7.70 -5.42 -9.60
N ASP A 423 -7.21 -5.44 -8.35
CA ASP A 423 -7.17 -6.61 -7.43
C ASP A 423 -6.53 -7.89 -8.02
N ARG A 424 -5.75 -7.77 -9.09
CA ARG A 424 -5.01 -8.89 -9.70
C ARG A 424 -3.58 -8.96 -9.16
N VAL A 425 -2.95 -10.13 -9.24
CA VAL A 425 -1.49 -10.24 -9.09
C VAL A 425 -0.82 -9.92 -10.43
N MET A 426 0.08 -8.94 -10.43
CA MET A 426 0.89 -8.59 -11.60
C MET A 426 2.11 -9.53 -11.67
N GLU A 427 2.12 -10.45 -12.62
CA GLU A 427 3.26 -11.33 -12.85
C GLU A 427 4.19 -10.76 -13.93
N PHE A 428 5.45 -10.55 -13.59
CA PHE A 428 6.48 -10.06 -14.49
C PHE A 428 7.42 -11.20 -14.90
N GLY A 429 7.66 -11.34 -16.19
CA GLY A 429 8.62 -12.31 -16.70
C GLY A 429 8.93 -12.13 -18.18
N GLY A 430 9.47 -13.16 -18.82
CA GLY A 430 9.95 -13.06 -20.20
C GLY A 430 11.42 -12.63 -20.29
N PRO A 431 12.04 -12.72 -21.49
CA PRO A 431 13.49 -12.63 -21.66
C PRO A 431 14.08 -11.26 -21.31
N GLY A 432 13.29 -10.19 -21.37
CA GLY A 432 13.69 -8.83 -20.99
C GLY A 432 13.90 -8.67 -19.48
N LEU A 433 13.24 -9.48 -18.63
CA LEU A 433 13.36 -9.39 -17.17
C LEU A 433 14.80 -9.64 -16.70
N ALA A 434 15.55 -10.50 -17.39
CA ALA A 434 16.97 -10.76 -17.10
C ALA A 434 17.88 -9.54 -17.34
N SER A 435 17.37 -8.46 -17.95
CA SER A 435 18.09 -7.18 -18.08
C SER A 435 17.86 -6.22 -16.91
N LEU A 436 16.90 -6.53 -16.03
CA LEU A 436 16.57 -5.76 -14.83
C LEU A 436 17.13 -6.50 -13.60
N ASP A 437 17.97 -5.81 -12.84
CA ASP A 437 18.52 -6.38 -11.61
C ASP A 437 17.45 -6.54 -10.51
N MET A 438 17.85 -7.12 -9.39
CA MET A 438 16.91 -7.41 -8.29
C MET A 438 16.32 -6.15 -7.64
N ASP A 439 17.02 -5.01 -7.68
CA ASP A 439 16.49 -3.75 -7.16
C ASP A 439 15.49 -3.14 -8.15
N GLU A 440 15.74 -3.22 -9.46
CA GLU A 440 14.76 -2.84 -10.48
C GLU A 440 13.49 -3.73 -10.43
N ARG A 441 13.63 -5.04 -10.21
CA ARG A 441 12.48 -5.95 -9.98
C ARG A 441 11.69 -5.60 -8.72
N ALA A 442 12.38 -5.18 -7.67
CA ALA A 442 11.72 -4.69 -6.47
C ALA A 442 10.92 -3.41 -6.74
N THR A 443 11.39 -2.52 -7.63
CA THR A 443 10.63 -1.35 -8.08
C THR A 443 9.37 -1.75 -8.86
N LEU A 444 9.44 -2.74 -9.76
CA LEU A 444 8.26 -3.27 -10.46
C LEU A 444 7.19 -3.75 -9.47
N CYS A 445 7.58 -4.58 -8.51
CA CYS A 445 6.65 -5.19 -7.58
C CYS A 445 6.15 -4.20 -6.51
N ASN A 446 6.99 -3.26 -6.06
CA ASN A 446 6.61 -2.21 -5.12
C ASN A 446 5.47 -1.36 -5.67
N MET A 447 5.54 -0.96 -6.94
CA MET A 447 4.54 -0.08 -7.52
C MET A 447 3.25 -0.78 -7.97
N ALA A 448 3.13 -2.09 -7.78
CA ALA A 448 1.91 -2.83 -8.08
C ALA A 448 0.69 -2.27 -7.30
N THR A 449 0.91 -1.82 -6.05
CA THR A 449 -0.18 -1.24 -5.25
C THR A 449 -0.72 0.08 -5.83
N GLU A 450 0.11 0.88 -6.52
CA GLU A 450 -0.36 2.07 -7.24
C GLU A 450 -1.20 1.70 -8.46
N CYS A 451 -0.98 0.52 -9.05
CA CYS A 451 -1.81 -0.03 -10.12
C CYS A 451 -3.12 -0.64 -9.60
N THR A 452 -3.51 -0.37 -8.35
CA THR A 452 -4.64 -1.03 -7.66
C THR A 452 -4.59 -2.56 -7.69
N ALA A 453 -3.40 -3.12 -7.93
CA ALA A 453 -3.16 -4.55 -7.96
C ALA A 453 -3.04 -5.13 -6.55
N LYS A 454 -3.36 -6.41 -6.41
CA LYS A 454 -3.20 -7.16 -5.18
C LYS A 454 -1.74 -7.21 -4.74
N SER A 455 -0.88 -7.54 -5.68
CA SER A 455 0.56 -7.74 -5.50
C SER A 455 1.28 -7.68 -6.85
N GLY A 456 2.61 -7.63 -6.82
CA GLY A 456 3.46 -7.87 -7.98
C GLY A 456 4.47 -8.97 -7.66
N ILE A 457 4.76 -9.84 -8.62
CA ILE A 457 5.71 -10.95 -8.48
C ILE A 457 6.55 -11.12 -9.74
N CYS A 458 7.86 -11.26 -9.58
CA CYS A 458 8.79 -11.53 -10.68
C CYS A 458 9.15 -13.03 -10.75
N GLU A 459 9.39 -13.52 -11.96
CA GLU A 459 10.09 -14.79 -12.16
C GLU A 459 11.48 -14.77 -11.51
N ALA A 460 11.85 -15.88 -10.90
CA ALA A 460 13.20 -16.09 -10.37
C ALA A 460 14.14 -16.61 -11.45
N ASP A 461 15.37 -16.10 -11.45
CA ASP A 461 16.44 -16.53 -12.35
C ASP A 461 17.81 -16.52 -11.65
N GLU A 462 18.88 -16.56 -12.43
CA GLU A 462 20.25 -16.56 -11.92
C GLU A 462 20.57 -15.29 -11.11
N LEU A 463 20.04 -14.11 -11.50
CA LEU A 463 20.24 -12.87 -10.74
C LEU A 463 19.56 -12.95 -9.36
N THR A 464 18.36 -13.56 -9.31
CA THR A 464 17.68 -13.86 -8.04
C THR A 464 18.54 -14.76 -7.16
N LEU A 465 19.11 -15.81 -7.73
CA LEU A 465 19.95 -16.76 -7.01
C LEU A 465 21.24 -16.11 -6.46
N GLU A 466 21.94 -15.33 -7.29
CA GLU A 466 23.16 -14.62 -6.89
C GLU A 466 22.89 -13.61 -5.77
N TRP A 467 21.85 -12.80 -5.91
CA TRP A 467 21.50 -11.77 -4.93
C TRP A 467 21.11 -12.36 -3.57
N LEU A 468 20.34 -13.46 -3.57
CA LEU A 468 19.94 -14.17 -2.35
C LEU A 468 21.11 -14.91 -1.71
N ALA A 469 21.94 -15.62 -2.49
CA ALA A 469 23.08 -16.35 -1.97
C ALA A 469 24.09 -15.44 -1.25
N ALA A 470 24.27 -14.21 -1.74
CA ALA A 470 25.09 -13.19 -1.08
C ALA A 470 24.53 -12.75 0.30
N ARG A 471 23.21 -12.86 0.51
CA ARG A 471 22.50 -12.42 1.73
C ARG A 471 22.02 -13.56 2.62
N ARG A 472 22.13 -14.80 2.15
CA ARG A 472 21.81 -16.04 2.87
C ARG A 472 23.07 -16.91 2.94
N PRO A 473 24.17 -16.45 3.57
CA PRO A 473 25.46 -17.14 3.53
C PRO A 473 25.43 -18.56 4.12
N ASN A 474 24.40 -18.88 4.90
CA ASN A 474 24.18 -20.18 5.53
C ASN A 474 23.23 -21.11 4.76
N VAL A 475 22.75 -20.70 3.59
CA VAL A 475 21.83 -21.48 2.74
C VAL A 475 22.53 -21.75 1.40
N SER A 476 22.54 -23.00 0.95
CA SER A 476 23.17 -23.32 -0.33
C SER A 476 22.38 -22.77 -1.50
N ARG A 477 23.06 -22.49 -2.61
CA ARG A 477 22.42 -22.08 -3.86
C ARG A 477 21.37 -23.09 -4.35
N GLY A 478 21.61 -24.38 -4.13
CA GLY A 478 20.65 -25.44 -4.48
C GLY A 478 19.36 -25.37 -3.66
N GLU A 479 19.47 -25.08 -2.36
CA GLU A 479 18.32 -24.91 -1.48
C GLU A 479 17.51 -23.64 -1.83
N ILE A 480 18.18 -22.55 -2.22
CA ILE A 480 17.49 -21.33 -2.69
C ILE A 480 16.74 -21.63 -3.99
N ALA A 481 17.41 -22.21 -5.00
CA ALA A 481 16.81 -22.49 -6.29
C ALA A 481 15.64 -23.49 -6.20
N ALA A 482 15.68 -24.43 -5.25
CA ALA A 482 14.59 -25.38 -5.01
C ALA A 482 13.29 -24.72 -4.55
N LYS A 483 13.36 -23.48 -4.02
CA LYS A 483 12.19 -22.70 -3.62
C LYS A 483 11.60 -21.84 -4.74
N PHE A 484 12.28 -21.70 -5.88
CA PHE A 484 11.78 -20.89 -6.99
C PHE A 484 10.40 -21.38 -7.45
N VAL A 485 9.50 -20.44 -7.66
CA VAL A 485 8.16 -20.65 -8.18
C VAL A 485 8.10 -20.09 -9.59
N VAL A 486 7.69 -20.94 -10.52
CA VAL A 486 7.49 -20.61 -11.93
C VAL A 486 6.08 -21.01 -12.30
N ALA A 487 5.37 -20.20 -13.08
CA ALA A 487 4.04 -20.55 -13.58
C ALA A 487 4.10 -21.85 -14.43
N ASP A 488 3.00 -22.60 -14.47
CA ASP A 488 2.88 -23.75 -15.37
C ASP A 488 2.78 -23.31 -16.83
N GLU A 489 3.26 -24.15 -17.74
CA GLU A 489 2.95 -23.99 -19.16
C GLU A 489 1.43 -24.07 -19.36
N GLY A 490 0.85 -23.06 -20.01
CA GLY A 490 -0.60 -22.97 -20.22
C GLY A 490 -1.38 -22.42 -19.03
N ALA A 491 -0.74 -21.85 -18.00
CA ALA A 491 -1.42 -21.09 -16.95
C ALA A 491 -2.31 -19.98 -17.56
N HIS A 492 -3.52 -19.85 -17.01
CA HIS A 492 -4.48 -18.84 -17.44
C HIS A 492 -4.27 -17.53 -16.68
N TYR A 493 -4.36 -16.41 -17.40
CA TYR A 493 -4.24 -15.06 -16.83
C TYR A 493 -5.51 -14.28 -17.17
N ASP A 494 -6.39 -14.05 -16.19
CA ASP A 494 -7.69 -13.39 -16.37
C ASP A 494 -7.54 -11.96 -16.89
N GLY A 495 -6.50 -11.24 -16.42
CA GLY A 495 -6.15 -9.91 -16.93
C GLY A 495 -5.40 -9.91 -18.26
N GLY A 496 -5.15 -11.09 -18.86
CA GLY A 496 -4.44 -11.27 -20.11
C GLY A 496 -2.91 -11.29 -19.99
N VAL A 497 -2.26 -11.51 -21.14
CA VAL A 497 -0.80 -11.47 -21.31
C VAL A 497 -0.44 -10.28 -22.19
N HIS A 498 0.35 -9.36 -21.65
CA HIS A 498 0.69 -8.08 -22.27
C HIS A 498 2.20 -8.02 -22.56
N GLU A 499 2.56 -7.83 -23.82
CA GLU A 499 3.94 -7.68 -24.26
C GLU A 499 4.43 -6.25 -24.04
N ILE A 500 5.55 -6.09 -23.33
CA ILE A 500 6.24 -4.80 -23.15
C ILE A 500 7.65 -4.90 -23.71
N ASP A 501 7.90 -4.20 -24.82
CA ASP A 501 9.23 -3.99 -25.35
C ASP A 501 9.94 -2.89 -24.54
N LEU A 502 10.87 -3.29 -23.68
CA LEU A 502 11.64 -2.38 -22.83
C LEU A 502 12.45 -1.37 -23.65
N SER A 503 12.78 -1.66 -24.91
CA SER A 503 13.52 -0.71 -25.76
C SER A 503 12.66 0.45 -26.27
N ALA A 504 11.34 0.32 -26.21
CA ALA A 504 10.38 1.37 -26.57
C ALA A 504 10.00 2.27 -25.38
N ILE A 505 10.36 1.89 -24.16
CA ILE A 505 10.10 2.70 -22.96
C ILE A 505 10.91 3.99 -23.03
N ARG A 506 10.22 5.11 -22.81
CA ARG A 506 10.79 6.47 -22.75
C ARG A 506 10.85 6.95 -21.30
N PRO A 507 11.72 7.91 -20.96
CA PRO A 507 11.71 8.52 -19.64
C PRO A 507 10.34 9.14 -19.36
N MET A 508 9.74 8.83 -18.22
CA MET A 508 8.39 9.25 -17.85
C MET A 508 8.37 10.03 -16.54
N VAL A 509 7.31 10.82 -16.39
CA VAL A 509 6.94 11.49 -15.14
C VAL A 509 5.43 11.35 -14.91
N ALA A 510 5.01 11.09 -13.68
CA ALA A 510 3.60 11.25 -13.29
C ALA A 510 3.37 12.67 -12.78
N LYS A 511 2.39 13.36 -13.36
CA LYS A 511 1.98 14.71 -12.94
C LYS A 511 1.21 14.65 -11.61
N PRO A 512 1.18 15.73 -10.81
CA PRO A 512 0.20 15.87 -9.74
C PRO A 512 -1.22 15.65 -10.30
N HIS A 513 -2.15 15.00 -9.63
CA HIS A 513 -2.24 14.57 -8.24
C HIS A 513 -2.48 13.05 -8.12
N ASP A 514 -2.04 12.30 -9.13
CA ASP A 514 -2.33 10.86 -9.24
C ASP A 514 -1.17 10.14 -9.97
N PRO A 515 -0.69 8.97 -9.47
CA PRO A 515 0.38 8.22 -10.12
C PRO A 515 0.06 7.76 -11.54
N THR A 516 -1.21 7.66 -11.91
CA THR A 516 -1.67 7.26 -13.25
C THR A 516 -1.53 8.38 -14.30
N TYR A 517 -1.26 9.62 -13.88
CA TYR A 517 -1.09 10.76 -14.79
C TYR A 517 0.30 10.82 -15.45
N GLY A 518 0.76 9.67 -15.94
CA GLY A 518 2.05 9.47 -16.61
C GLY A 518 2.12 10.16 -17.97
N VAL A 519 3.21 10.88 -18.22
CA VAL A 519 3.56 11.47 -19.52
C VAL A 519 5.05 11.24 -19.81
N ALA A 520 5.42 11.15 -21.09
CA ALA A 520 6.84 11.12 -21.45
C ALA A 520 7.46 12.50 -21.17
N VAL A 521 8.68 12.54 -20.66
CA VAL A 521 9.32 13.80 -20.23
C VAL A 521 9.53 14.78 -21.39
N ASP A 522 9.73 14.27 -22.61
CA ASP A 522 9.85 15.07 -23.85
C ASP A 522 8.51 15.55 -24.42
N GLU A 523 7.39 15.11 -23.85
CA GLU A 523 6.04 15.62 -24.12
C GLU A 523 5.56 16.58 -23.02
N LEU A 524 6.31 16.70 -21.92
CA LEU A 524 6.00 17.61 -20.83
C LEU A 524 6.40 19.04 -21.20
N GLU A 525 5.55 20.00 -20.84
CA GLU A 525 5.93 21.41 -20.82
C GLU A 525 7.09 21.67 -19.84
N GLU A 526 7.77 22.80 -19.97
CA GLU A 526 8.84 23.13 -19.05
C GLU A 526 8.29 23.36 -17.64
N VAL A 527 8.73 22.54 -16.68
CA VAL A 527 8.35 22.64 -15.27
C VAL A 527 9.59 22.88 -14.44
N ALA A 528 9.74 24.11 -13.92
CA ALA A 528 10.76 24.43 -12.93
C ALA A 528 10.49 23.69 -11.60
N ILE A 529 11.56 23.37 -10.87
CA ILE A 529 11.47 22.65 -9.60
C ILE A 529 12.15 23.43 -8.47
N ASP A 530 11.69 23.21 -7.25
CA ASP A 530 12.29 23.73 -6.02
C ASP A 530 12.98 22.60 -5.22
N ILE A 531 12.46 21.38 -5.34
CA ILE A 531 12.92 20.23 -4.56
C ILE A 531 13.10 19.02 -5.50
N ALA A 532 14.25 18.36 -5.38
CA ALA A 532 14.50 17.04 -5.95
C ALA A 532 14.71 16.05 -4.82
N TYR A 533 13.91 14.97 -4.78
CA TYR A 533 14.00 13.97 -3.72
C TYR A 533 14.22 12.57 -4.31
N GLY A 534 15.38 11.98 -4.01
CA GLY A 534 15.70 10.58 -4.26
C GLY A 534 15.62 9.76 -2.97
N GLY A 535 15.14 8.52 -3.05
CA GLY A 535 15.00 7.64 -1.89
C GLY A 535 13.62 6.98 -1.79
N SER A 536 13.22 6.59 -0.57
CA SER A 536 12.09 5.69 -0.26
C SER A 536 12.31 4.22 -0.61
N CYS A 537 11.35 3.34 -0.29
CA CYS A 537 11.39 1.93 -0.68
C CYS A 537 11.49 1.74 -2.21
N THR A 538 10.91 2.65 -2.99
CA THR A 538 10.91 2.57 -4.46
C THR A 538 12.23 2.98 -5.08
N ALA A 539 13.02 3.85 -4.45
CA ALA A 539 14.18 4.48 -5.11
C ALA A 539 15.36 4.79 -4.17
N GLY A 540 15.50 3.99 -3.11
CA GLY A 540 16.57 4.06 -2.11
C GLY A 540 17.44 2.80 -2.03
N LYS A 541 17.53 2.00 -3.09
CA LYS A 541 18.26 0.72 -3.14
C LYS A 541 19.64 0.88 -3.77
N ASN A 542 20.46 -0.16 -3.82
CA ASN A 542 21.84 -0.06 -4.34
C ASN A 542 21.86 0.46 -5.78
N SER A 543 21.03 -0.10 -6.66
CA SER A 543 20.99 0.32 -8.07
C SER A 543 20.45 1.74 -8.26
N ASP A 544 19.54 2.19 -7.39
CA ASP A 544 19.07 3.59 -7.41
C ASP A 544 20.20 4.56 -7.08
N PHE A 545 21.05 4.19 -6.10
CA PHE A 545 22.25 4.95 -5.76
C PHE A 545 23.28 4.97 -6.90
N ASP A 546 23.44 3.86 -7.62
CA ASP A 546 24.26 3.82 -8.84
C ASP A 546 23.72 4.79 -9.91
N PHE A 547 22.40 4.87 -10.07
CA PHE A 547 21.75 5.80 -10.99
C PHE A 547 21.95 7.27 -10.59
N TYR A 548 21.74 7.63 -9.33
CA TYR A 548 22.01 8.98 -8.85
C TYR A 548 23.49 9.34 -9.03
N ALA A 549 24.39 8.44 -8.62
CA ALA A 549 25.83 8.66 -8.71
C ALA A 549 26.29 8.85 -10.16
N ARG A 550 25.75 8.08 -11.11
CA ARG A 550 26.05 8.23 -12.54
C ARG A 550 25.76 9.65 -13.03
N VAL A 551 24.56 10.15 -12.77
CA VAL A 551 24.13 11.48 -13.26
C VAL A 551 24.91 12.59 -12.55
N LEU A 552 25.08 12.48 -11.23
CA LEU A 552 25.73 13.50 -10.42
C LEU A 552 27.25 13.54 -10.64
N ALA A 553 27.89 12.39 -10.86
CA ALA A 553 29.31 12.34 -11.22
C ALA A 553 29.56 13.04 -12.55
N GLU A 554 28.76 12.74 -13.58
CA GLU A 554 28.86 13.40 -14.89
C GLU A 554 28.69 14.93 -14.75
N ALA A 555 27.71 15.38 -13.95
CA ALA A 555 27.49 16.80 -13.70
C ALA A 555 28.70 17.45 -13.02
N VAL A 556 29.21 16.85 -11.94
CA VAL A 556 30.33 17.38 -11.15
C VAL A 556 31.63 17.40 -11.95
N GLU A 557 31.90 16.37 -12.77
CA GLU A 557 33.05 16.33 -13.67
C GLU A 557 33.03 17.43 -14.73
N ASN A 558 31.83 17.87 -15.11
CA ASN A 558 31.61 19.00 -16.02
C ASN A 558 31.40 20.34 -15.29
N GLY A 559 31.81 20.43 -14.02
CA GLY A 559 31.76 21.67 -13.23
C GLY A 559 30.35 22.13 -12.88
N ARG A 560 29.36 21.25 -12.93
CA ARG A 560 27.97 21.54 -12.53
C ARG A 560 27.67 21.00 -11.14
N ARG A 561 26.65 21.58 -10.52
CA ARG A 561 26.11 21.22 -9.20
C ARG A 561 24.60 21.34 -9.25
N VAL A 562 23.92 20.96 -8.17
CA VAL A 562 22.49 21.24 -7.98
C VAL A 562 22.22 22.72 -8.29
N ALA A 563 21.18 22.98 -9.07
CA ALA A 563 20.87 24.32 -9.56
C ALA A 563 20.55 25.30 -8.41
N ASP A 564 20.88 26.59 -8.62
CA ASP A 564 20.57 27.63 -7.64
C ASP A 564 19.06 27.68 -7.35
N GLY A 565 18.71 27.67 -6.05
CA GLY A 565 17.32 27.64 -5.60
C GLY A 565 16.72 26.23 -5.46
N VAL A 566 17.38 25.18 -5.95
CA VAL A 566 16.92 23.79 -5.81
C VAL A 566 17.55 23.14 -4.58
N ARG A 567 16.74 22.41 -3.81
CA ARG A 567 17.22 21.51 -2.74
C ARG A 567 17.17 20.07 -3.23
N MET A 568 18.31 19.37 -3.23
CA MET A 568 18.35 17.94 -3.54
C MET A 568 18.61 17.10 -2.30
N TYR A 569 17.77 16.10 -2.09
CA TYR A 569 17.89 15.11 -1.02
C TYR A 569 18.06 13.71 -1.62
N ILE A 570 18.91 12.88 -1.01
CA ILE A 570 18.97 11.43 -1.27
C ILE A 570 18.87 10.68 0.06
N GLN A 571 17.88 9.80 0.18
CA GLN A 571 17.66 8.97 1.36
C GLN A 571 18.04 7.50 1.12
N PHE A 572 18.77 6.91 2.05
CA PHE A 572 19.07 5.47 2.03
C PHE A 572 17.82 4.62 2.32
N GLY A 573 17.66 3.50 1.62
CA GLY A 573 16.60 2.53 1.90
C GLY A 573 16.90 1.66 3.13
N SER A 574 18.16 1.35 3.39
CA SER A 574 18.61 0.58 4.56
C SER A 574 20.05 0.90 4.96
N ALA A 575 20.47 0.42 6.14
CA ALA A 575 21.86 0.53 6.60
C ALA A 575 22.85 -0.19 5.67
N ASP A 576 22.42 -1.27 5.02
CA ASP A 576 23.20 -2.00 4.01
C ASP A 576 23.45 -1.12 2.78
N VAL A 577 22.41 -0.44 2.28
CA VAL A 577 22.56 0.53 1.17
C VAL A 577 23.47 1.69 1.57
N ALA A 578 23.36 2.20 2.80
CA ALA A 578 24.23 3.24 3.30
C ALA A 578 25.71 2.81 3.34
N THR A 579 25.97 1.54 3.66
CA THR A 579 27.31 0.97 3.65
C THR A 579 27.82 0.79 2.22
N TYR A 580 27.00 0.25 1.33
CA TYR A 580 27.30 0.13 -0.10
C TYR A 580 27.69 1.47 -0.74
N ALA A 581 26.90 2.52 -0.51
CA ALA A 581 27.17 3.85 -1.06
C ALA A 581 28.46 4.47 -0.51
N ARG A 582 28.79 4.21 0.76
CA ARG A 582 30.08 4.60 1.36
C ARG A 582 31.26 3.90 0.69
N GLU A 583 31.18 2.58 0.52
CA GLU A 583 32.23 1.77 -0.10
C GLU A 583 32.47 2.13 -1.57
N LYS A 584 31.42 2.52 -2.29
CA LYS A 584 31.52 3.00 -3.68
C LYS A 584 32.06 4.43 -3.80
N GLY A 585 32.19 5.16 -2.69
CA GLY A 585 32.63 6.56 -2.71
C GLY A 585 31.58 7.55 -3.17
N TYR A 586 30.30 7.17 -3.20
CA TYR A 586 29.22 8.03 -3.71
C TYR A 586 28.99 9.27 -2.84
N LEU A 587 29.30 9.21 -1.55
CA LEU A 587 29.10 10.34 -0.65
C LEU A 587 29.94 11.57 -1.04
N ASP A 588 31.17 11.40 -1.53
CA ASP A 588 32.00 12.51 -2.03
C ASP A 588 31.37 13.17 -3.25
N VAL A 589 30.88 12.35 -4.19
CA VAL A 589 30.19 12.85 -5.39
C VAL A 589 28.94 13.64 -5.01
N PHE A 590 28.14 13.11 -4.09
CA PHE A 590 26.91 13.73 -3.61
C PHE A 590 27.19 15.06 -2.89
N GLU A 591 28.19 15.10 -2.00
CA GLU A 591 28.61 16.33 -1.33
C GLU A 591 29.08 17.38 -2.33
N ARG A 592 29.93 16.99 -3.29
CA ARG A 592 30.41 17.89 -4.35
C ARG A 592 29.29 18.37 -5.27
N ALA A 593 28.26 17.57 -5.49
CA ALA A 593 27.08 17.99 -6.25
C ALA A 593 26.17 18.94 -5.46
N GLY A 594 26.28 19.00 -4.12
CA GLY A 594 25.39 19.80 -3.26
C GLY A 594 24.16 19.04 -2.75
N VAL A 595 24.23 17.71 -2.69
CA VAL A 595 23.15 16.84 -2.21
C VAL A 595 23.16 16.74 -0.69
N GLN A 596 21.97 16.72 -0.09
CA GLN A 596 21.78 16.44 1.33
C GLN A 596 21.39 14.97 1.52
N ILE A 597 22.23 14.22 2.24
CA ILE A 597 21.97 12.81 2.52
C ILE A 597 21.09 12.65 3.76
N ILE A 598 20.13 11.73 3.68
CA ILE A 598 19.22 11.38 4.77
C ILE A 598 19.46 9.92 5.15
N ASN A 599 19.54 9.67 6.46
CA ASN A 599 19.62 8.32 7.03
C ASN A 599 18.39 7.46 6.64
N PRO A 600 18.46 6.14 6.82
CA PRO A 600 17.34 5.27 6.48
C PRO A 600 16.05 5.61 7.25
N GLY A 601 14.92 5.52 6.55
CA GLY A 601 13.57 5.76 7.04
C GLY A 601 12.60 6.09 5.89
N CYS A 602 11.30 6.10 6.14
CA CYS A 602 10.28 6.35 5.11
C CYS A 602 10.30 7.81 4.60
N GLY A 603 10.57 8.77 5.49
CA GLY A 603 10.92 10.13 5.09
C GLY A 603 9.79 10.92 4.43
N ALA A 604 10.15 11.71 3.42
CA ALA A 604 9.22 12.52 2.64
C ALA A 604 8.11 11.70 1.94
N CYS A 605 8.31 10.40 1.74
CA CYS A 605 7.31 9.51 1.12
C CYS A 605 5.95 9.55 1.84
N ILE A 606 5.96 9.65 3.17
CA ILE A 606 4.75 9.80 4.01
C ILE A 606 4.62 11.23 4.59
N GLY A 607 5.38 12.18 4.05
CA GLY A 607 5.40 13.54 4.54
C GLY A 607 6.10 13.70 5.90
N CYS A 608 7.06 12.82 6.24
CA CYS A 608 7.73 12.79 7.54
C CYS A 608 9.24 12.96 7.38
N GLY A 609 9.73 14.20 7.23
CA GLY A 609 11.16 14.50 7.17
C GLY A 609 11.55 15.51 6.06
N PRO A 610 12.86 15.69 5.81
CA PRO A 610 13.36 16.58 4.77
C PRO A 610 12.93 16.15 3.36
N GLY A 611 12.77 17.12 2.45
CA GLY A 611 12.28 16.89 1.08
C GLY A 611 10.77 17.06 0.90
N VAL A 612 10.05 17.34 1.98
CA VAL A 612 8.64 17.71 1.98
C VAL A 612 8.48 19.18 1.58
N SER A 613 7.49 19.49 0.74
CA SER A 613 7.15 20.87 0.38
C SER A 613 6.57 21.62 1.59
N GLU A 614 6.78 22.93 1.65
CA GLU A 614 6.35 23.82 2.73
C GLU A 614 5.22 24.76 2.28
N THR A 615 5.16 25.10 0.99
CA THR A 615 4.12 25.98 0.42
C THR A 615 3.47 25.37 -0.81
N THR A 616 2.29 25.87 -1.17
CA THR A 616 1.48 25.42 -2.33
C THR A 616 2.14 25.72 -3.68
N GLU A 617 3.07 26.68 -3.71
CA GLU A 617 3.77 27.12 -4.91
C GLU A 617 4.95 26.22 -5.26
N GLN A 618 5.51 25.52 -4.26
CA GLN A 618 6.69 24.69 -4.46
C GLN A 618 6.39 23.48 -5.34
N VAL A 619 7.33 23.18 -6.23
CA VAL A 619 7.32 22.00 -7.10
C VAL A 619 8.41 21.03 -6.69
N THR A 620 8.00 19.80 -6.40
CA THR A 620 8.89 18.69 -6.08
C THR A 620 8.89 17.67 -7.21
N VAL A 621 10.06 17.28 -7.69
CA VAL A 621 10.26 16.05 -8.47
C VAL A 621 10.85 14.98 -7.58
N SER A 622 10.23 13.81 -7.53
CA SER A 622 10.51 12.80 -6.51
C SER A 622 10.54 11.38 -7.08
N ALA A 623 11.43 10.55 -6.55
CA ALA A 623 11.53 9.14 -6.93
C ALA A 623 10.62 8.20 -6.11
N ILE A 624 9.77 8.76 -5.25
CA ILE A 624 8.74 8.00 -4.51
C ILE A 624 7.65 7.47 -5.45
N ASN A 625 6.69 6.72 -4.89
CA ASN A 625 5.65 6.01 -5.63
C ASN A 625 4.25 6.67 -5.61
N ARG A 626 3.96 7.58 -4.67
CA ARG A 626 2.64 8.24 -4.56
C ARG A 626 2.72 9.76 -4.55
N ASN A 627 1.83 10.43 -5.30
CA ASN A 627 1.75 11.89 -5.37
C ASN A 627 0.33 12.47 -5.20
N PHE A 628 -0.52 11.80 -4.41
CA PHE A 628 -1.81 12.36 -3.99
C PHE A 628 -1.63 13.72 -3.29
N SER A 629 -2.65 14.59 -3.39
CA SER A 629 -2.66 15.90 -2.72
C SER A 629 -2.34 15.78 -1.23
N GLY A 630 -1.40 16.61 -0.74
CA GLY A 630 -0.99 16.64 0.66
C GLY A 630 -0.01 15.54 1.10
N ARG A 631 0.27 14.55 0.24
CA ARG A 631 1.10 13.38 0.58
C ARG A 631 2.51 13.75 1.07
N SER A 632 3.19 14.63 0.34
CA SER A 632 4.55 15.11 0.65
C SER A 632 4.60 16.63 0.74
N GLY A 633 3.66 17.18 1.51
CA GLY A 633 3.49 18.62 1.73
C GLY A 633 2.42 19.23 0.82
N PRO A 634 2.20 20.55 0.91
CA PRO A 634 1.11 21.23 0.23
C PRO A 634 1.41 21.57 -1.24
N GLY A 635 2.66 21.43 -1.69
CA GLY A 635 3.09 21.75 -3.05
C GLY A 635 2.71 20.71 -4.11
N LYS A 636 3.18 20.94 -5.34
CA LYS A 636 2.98 20.06 -6.50
C LYS A 636 4.05 18.97 -6.53
N LEU A 637 3.63 17.71 -6.54
CA LEU A 637 4.53 16.56 -6.52
C LEU A 637 4.49 15.76 -7.83
N TYR A 638 5.62 15.70 -8.52
CA TYR A 638 5.85 14.89 -9.72
C TYR A 638 6.64 13.63 -9.37
N LEU A 639 6.25 12.47 -9.91
CA LEU A 639 6.97 11.21 -9.71
C LEU A 639 7.84 10.89 -10.92
N ALA A 640 9.11 10.57 -10.72
CA ALA A 640 10.04 10.26 -11.81
C ALA A 640 11.06 9.19 -11.42
N SER A 641 11.83 8.69 -12.38
CA SER A 641 12.95 7.77 -12.13
C SER A 641 14.12 8.44 -11.38
N PRO A 642 14.98 7.68 -10.68
CA PRO A 642 16.19 8.20 -10.06
C PRO A 642 17.05 9.06 -11.00
N LEU A 643 17.15 8.64 -12.27
CA LEU A 643 17.89 9.35 -13.31
C LEU A 643 17.28 10.72 -13.63
N THR A 644 15.96 10.75 -13.85
CA THR A 644 15.23 11.99 -14.13
C THR A 644 15.28 12.92 -12.92
N VAL A 645 15.15 12.42 -11.68
CA VAL A 645 15.26 13.25 -10.47
C VAL A 645 16.64 13.92 -10.37
N ALA A 646 17.72 13.15 -10.51
CA ALA A 646 19.08 13.72 -10.45
C ALA A 646 19.35 14.72 -11.57
N ALA A 647 18.94 14.42 -12.82
CA ALA A 647 19.12 15.33 -13.94
C ALA A 647 18.31 16.63 -13.75
N SER A 648 17.11 16.52 -13.20
CA SER A 648 16.26 17.66 -12.90
C SER A 648 16.87 18.55 -11.81
N ALA A 649 17.49 17.95 -10.78
CA ALA A 649 18.18 18.68 -9.72
C ALA A 649 19.32 19.56 -10.24
N ILE A 650 20.09 19.07 -11.22
CA ILE A 650 21.19 19.82 -11.84
C ILE A 650 20.70 20.90 -12.79
N THR A 651 19.55 20.69 -13.45
CA THR A 651 19.04 21.60 -14.49
C THR A 651 18.04 22.63 -13.97
N GLY A 652 17.47 22.44 -12.77
CA GLY A 652 16.46 23.33 -12.19
C GLY A 652 15.04 23.13 -12.73
N ARG A 653 14.84 22.13 -13.59
CA ARG A 653 13.56 21.80 -14.23
C ARG A 653 13.46 20.32 -14.54
N ILE A 654 12.25 19.78 -14.67
CA ILE A 654 12.04 18.37 -14.99
C ILE A 654 12.76 18.02 -16.31
N THR A 655 13.74 17.12 -16.24
CA THR A 655 14.63 16.79 -17.35
C THR A 655 14.98 15.31 -17.37
N ALA A 656 14.78 14.67 -18.53
CA ALA A 656 15.23 13.30 -18.76
C ALA A 656 16.75 13.24 -18.88
N TYR A 657 17.38 12.31 -18.18
CA TYR A 657 18.82 12.09 -18.29
C TYR A 657 19.18 11.51 -19.66
N ARG A 658 20.21 12.07 -20.29
CA ARG A 658 20.88 11.50 -21.47
C ARG A 658 22.38 11.49 -21.20
N PRO A 659 23.07 10.36 -21.35
CA PRO A 659 24.53 10.30 -21.17
C PRO A 659 25.24 11.39 -21.98
N GLY A 660 26.11 12.15 -21.31
CA GLY A 660 26.85 13.26 -21.92
C GLY A 660 26.08 14.58 -22.03
N MET A 661 24.86 14.68 -21.47
CA MET A 661 24.07 15.93 -21.52
C MET A 661 24.71 17.11 -20.79
N PHE A 662 25.64 16.86 -19.87
CA PHE A 662 26.33 17.94 -19.15
C PHE A 662 27.66 18.36 -19.78
N ALA A 663 28.14 17.62 -20.79
CA ALA A 663 29.34 17.97 -21.52
C ALA A 663 29.21 19.39 -22.10
N ALA A 664 30.25 20.20 -21.95
CA ALA A 664 30.30 21.49 -22.65
C ALA A 664 30.20 21.21 -24.16
N ALA A 665 29.31 21.92 -24.85
CA ALA A 665 29.31 21.90 -26.32
C ALA A 665 30.74 22.21 -26.77
N ALA A 666 31.34 21.31 -27.55
CA ALA A 666 32.67 21.52 -28.08
C ALA A 666 32.69 22.91 -28.71
N ALA A 667 33.53 23.81 -28.18
CA ALA A 667 33.70 25.13 -28.73
C ALA A 667 34.05 24.93 -30.21
N SER A 668 33.11 25.26 -31.09
CA SER A 668 33.36 25.30 -32.52
C SER A 668 34.43 26.38 -32.73
N VAL A 669 35.67 25.92 -32.89
CA VAL A 669 36.86 26.73 -33.20
C VAL A 669 36.68 27.42 -34.54
#